data_AF-A0A011USR1-F1
#
_entry.id   AF-A0A011USR1-F1
#
_cell.length_a   1.000
_cell.length_b   1.000
_cell.length_c   1.000
_cell.angle_alpha   90.00
_cell.angle_beta   90.00
_cell.angle_gamma   90.00
#
_symmetry.space_group_name_H-M   'P 1'
#
loop_
_entity.id
_entity.type
_entity.pdbx_description
1 polymer ?
#
loop_
_entity_poly.entity_id
_entity_poly.type
_entity_poly.pdbx_seq_one_letter_code
_entity_poly.pdbx_strand_id
1 'polypeptide(L)'
;MNPVPFTELGCPAIDRGTNQPNVFFDPKSSESFTPHFSRGWRDDAIQRAYLEATYLWWGEAANNPLSSVYGGRMVHVPECAAWTWDARPYPFFPALTDVWTDGANWRLGHWLTGRLGAVSLAALVRHLCLLAGLPEDRIDVTGLWGAVEGYAIGALESPRASITTLSRHFGFDAVETEGVIRFVMRGRAAVASVSLDDLVAAREGDVLELTRGQETELPQALKWQIARADEDYDAALVEARRITVDTTRIASESFPMAVPPEEAERRCRRALMEAWVGRETAAFRLPPSRLALDPADAIRLQHDGRLVDLRLVSIADADARGIETVRQDRATYDLPPGDPRAASLTRAVVFGAPDALLMDLPQLSEDQPAHRPFVAAHAVPWPGEMAVFQSPSTDGFELLTTFGSRARIGVLVSGFYAGPTSRFDLGNVLVVDLLTGTLESVTDLTLFGGANAIAIESATGVWEIVQAGAAELIAPGQYGLTRLLRGQRGTEGAMGNPAPAGARVVVLDESLAPLPIAEADLGIPWNWRIGPASRPVSDETYVAQAFTPECIGLRPFSVAHVEQPWRKPRSLGDLTIRWTRRSRALAADSWGGLEVPLAEELEAYEVEILHGAAVKRVLSTATTSAVYTAAHQIADRGALLGPGDTLDIRIFQLSALVGRGAPKLVTLTF
;
A
#
# COMPACT_ATOMS: atom_id res chain seq x y z
N MET A 1 41.60 -20.47 27.66
CA MET A 1 41.39 -20.00 26.27
C MET A 1 40.29 -20.83 25.68
N ASN A 2 39.39 -20.21 24.92
CA ASN A 2 38.26 -20.88 24.27
C ASN A 2 38.52 -20.94 22.76
N PRO A 3 37.79 -21.80 22.02
CA PRO A 3 37.79 -21.79 20.56
C PRO A 3 37.50 -20.39 19.99
N VAL A 4 38.04 -20.08 18.81
CA VAL A 4 37.88 -18.78 18.14
C VAL A 4 36.66 -18.84 17.22
N PRO A 5 35.60 -18.06 17.47
CA PRO A 5 34.55 -17.79 16.48
C PRO A 5 34.93 -16.60 15.59
N PHE A 6 34.58 -16.64 14.31
CA PHE A 6 34.61 -15.45 13.45
C PHE A 6 33.28 -14.72 13.57
N THR A 7 33.31 -13.47 14.03
CA THR A 7 32.10 -12.69 14.32
C THR A 7 31.56 -11.91 13.12
N GLU A 8 32.40 -11.63 12.12
CA GLU A 8 32.03 -10.89 10.91
C GLU A 8 32.70 -11.53 9.69
N LEU A 9 32.09 -12.60 9.17
CA LEU A 9 32.58 -13.28 7.98
C LEU A 9 31.79 -12.88 6.74
N GLY A 10 32.37 -12.11 5.83
CA GLY A 10 31.74 -11.83 4.54
C GLY A 10 32.62 -11.01 3.62
N CYS A 11 32.14 -10.78 2.41
CA CYS A 11 32.69 -9.79 1.47
C CYS A 11 31.53 -9.01 0.82
N PRO A 12 31.77 -7.83 0.25
CA PRO A 12 30.73 -7.09 -0.46
C PRO A 12 30.31 -7.84 -1.74
N ALA A 13 29.06 -7.67 -2.18
CA ALA A 13 28.52 -8.25 -3.43
C ALA A 13 28.98 -7.50 -4.67
N ILE A 14 30.29 -7.35 -4.81
CA ILE A 14 30.95 -6.63 -5.88
C ILE A 14 31.92 -7.60 -6.55
N ASP A 15 32.06 -7.52 -7.88
CA ASP A 15 33.11 -8.18 -8.65
C ASP A 15 34.45 -8.16 -7.88
N ARG A 16 35.03 -9.35 -7.65
CA ARG A 16 36.27 -9.52 -6.87
C ARG A 16 36.16 -9.02 -5.41
N GLY A 17 34.98 -9.11 -4.80
CA GLY A 17 34.71 -8.77 -3.40
C GLY A 17 35.70 -9.36 -2.41
N THR A 18 36.18 -10.57 -2.70
CA THR A 18 37.16 -11.30 -1.89
C THR A 18 38.56 -10.68 -1.87
N ASN A 19 38.91 -9.78 -2.82
CA ASN A 19 40.21 -9.11 -2.84
C ASN A 19 40.38 -8.13 -1.68
N GLN A 20 39.27 -7.61 -1.14
CA GLN A 20 39.27 -6.71 -0.01
C GLN A 20 37.97 -6.85 0.80
N PRO A 21 37.78 -7.97 1.54
CA PRO A 21 36.50 -8.34 2.14
C PRO A 21 35.95 -7.32 3.15
N ASN A 22 36.81 -6.49 3.72
CA ASN A 22 36.48 -5.47 4.71
C ASN A 22 35.98 -4.14 4.13
N VAL A 23 35.92 -3.97 2.80
CA VAL A 23 35.46 -2.72 2.17
C VAL A 23 33.94 -2.62 2.20
N PHE A 24 33.44 -1.47 2.66
CA PHE A 24 32.02 -1.13 2.67
C PHE A 24 31.65 -0.24 1.49
N PHE A 25 30.46 -0.47 0.96
CA PHE A 25 29.84 0.39 -0.04
C PHE A 25 28.66 1.13 0.57
N ASP A 26 28.74 2.46 0.60
CA ASP A 26 27.65 3.36 0.96
C ASP A 26 27.69 4.59 0.05
N PRO A 27 26.73 4.78 -0.87
CA PRO A 27 26.73 5.91 -1.79
C PRO A 27 26.65 7.29 -1.10
N LYS A 28 26.33 7.35 0.20
CA LYS A 28 26.27 8.57 1.00
C LYS A 28 27.54 8.85 1.79
N SER A 29 28.47 7.89 1.86
CA SER A 29 29.69 8.00 2.67
C SER A 29 30.91 8.37 1.81
N SER A 30 31.77 9.24 2.33
CA SER A 30 33.09 9.52 1.74
C SER A 30 34.08 8.34 1.91
N GLU A 31 33.74 7.35 2.74
CA GLU A 31 34.54 6.13 2.97
C GLU A 31 34.04 4.95 2.12
N SER A 32 33.27 5.22 1.08
CA SER A 32 32.75 4.21 0.15
C SER A 32 33.78 3.87 -0.91
N PHE A 33 34.18 2.60 -0.98
CA PHE A 33 35.17 2.11 -1.92
C PHE A 33 34.71 0.85 -2.64
N THR A 34 35.40 0.51 -3.73
CA THR A 34 35.31 -0.82 -4.36
C THR A 34 36.55 -1.64 -4.02
N PRO A 35 36.44 -2.99 -3.95
CA PRO A 35 37.59 -3.85 -3.70
C PRO A 35 38.72 -3.66 -4.71
N HIS A 36 39.96 -3.98 -4.30
CA HIS A 36 41.11 -3.89 -5.20
C HIS A 36 40.91 -4.65 -6.52
N PHE A 37 41.21 -3.97 -7.63
CA PHE A 37 41.07 -4.46 -9.00
C PHE A 37 39.62 -4.84 -9.39
N SER A 38 38.63 -4.49 -8.58
CA SER A 38 37.21 -4.67 -8.90
C SER A 38 36.78 -3.74 -10.02
N ARG A 39 35.83 -4.21 -10.85
CA ARG A 39 35.11 -3.36 -11.81
C ARG A 39 33.96 -2.57 -11.18
N GLY A 40 33.65 -2.79 -9.90
CA GLY A 40 32.55 -2.14 -9.19
C GLY A 40 31.16 -2.64 -9.57
N TRP A 41 31.07 -3.78 -10.25
CA TRP A 41 29.80 -4.38 -10.69
C TRP A 41 29.23 -5.29 -9.61
N ARG A 42 27.91 -5.39 -9.53
CA ARG A 42 27.24 -6.36 -8.65
C ARG A 42 27.67 -7.78 -9.03
N ASP A 43 28.00 -8.57 -8.02
CA ASP A 43 28.29 -9.99 -8.14
C ASP A 43 27.81 -10.68 -6.86
N ASP A 44 26.69 -11.39 -6.93
CA ASP A 44 26.17 -12.12 -5.77
C ASP A 44 26.87 -13.48 -5.61
N ALA A 45 27.42 -14.04 -6.70
CA ALA A 45 28.09 -15.33 -6.70
C ALA A 45 29.42 -15.28 -5.92
N ILE A 46 30.12 -14.14 -5.94
CA ILE A 46 31.37 -13.96 -5.19
C ILE A 46 31.17 -14.03 -3.68
N GLN A 47 30.05 -13.52 -3.14
CA GLN A 47 29.75 -13.63 -1.71
C GLN A 47 29.54 -15.08 -1.32
N ARG A 48 28.76 -15.82 -2.14
CA ARG A 48 28.54 -17.25 -1.93
C ARG A 48 29.86 -18.02 -2.00
N ALA A 49 30.70 -17.74 -3.00
CA ALA A 49 32.02 -18.38 -3.13
C ALA A 49 32.93 -18.11 -1.91
N TYR A 50 32.91 -16.88 -1.37
CA TYR A 50 33.67 -16.53 -0.16
C TYR A 50 33.21 -17.33 1.07
N LEU A 51 31.89 -17.41 1.28
CA LEU A 51 31.31 -18.16 2.39
C LEU A 51 31.58 -19.66 2.23
N GLU A 52 31.32 -20.22 1.04
CA GLU A 52 31.60 -21.64 0.74
C GLU A 52 33.07 -21.97 0.96
N ALA A 53 33.99 -21.16 0.42
CA ALA A 53 35.43 -21.37 0.60
C ALA A 53 35.83 -21.36 2.09
N THR A 54 35.30 -20.42 2.87
CA THR A 54 35.65 -20.31 4.29
C THR A 54 35.07 -21.46 5.12
N TYR A 55 33.77 -21.71 5.01
CA TYR A 55 33.09 -22.72 5.81
C TYR A 55 33.57 -24.13 5.46
N LEU A 56 33.78 -24.43 4.17
CA LEU A 56 34.32 -25.73 3.75
C LEU A 56 35.78 -25.91 4.19
N TRP A 57 36.61 -24.86 4.09
CA TRP A 57 38.01 -24.94 4.52
C TRP A 57 38.13 -25.23 6.02
N TRP A 58 37.47 -24.43 6.89
CA TRP A 58 37.58 -24.58 8.34
C TRP A 58 36.73 -25.72 8.92
N GLY A 59 35.76 -26.21 8.16
CA GLY A 59 35.00 -27.42 8.47
C GLY A 59 35.86 -28.69 8.40
N GLU A 60 36.92 -28.66 7.58
CA GLU A 60 37.84 -29.80 7.45
C GLU A 60 38.81 -29.91 8.61
N ALA A 61 38.82 -31.09 9.23
CA ALA A 61 39.67 -31.42 10.37
C ALA A 61 41.17 -31.21 10.10
N ALA A 62 41.62 -31.38 8.86
CA ALA A 62 43.01 -31.19 8.46
C ALA A 62 43.44 -29.71 8.48
N ASN A 63 42.49 -28.80 8.24
CA ASN A 63 42.73 -27.36 8.16
C ASN A 63 42.46 -26.63 9.48
N ASN A 64 41.73 -27.27 10.39
CA ASN A 64 41.38 -26.73 11.70
C ASN A 64 42.04 -27.56 12.82
N PRO A 65 43.30 -27.27 13.19
CA PRO A 65 44.05 -28.12 14.11
C PRO A 65 43.44 -28.17 15.53
N LEU A 66 43.84 -29.19 16.30
CA LEU A 66 43.48 -29.29 17.72
C LEU A 66 44.39 -28.39 18.56
N SER A 67 43.79 -27.59 19.44
CA SER A 67 44.50 -26.78 20.42
C SER A 67 45.04 -27.66 21.55
N SER A 68 46.33 -27.51 21.85
CA SER A 68 46.96 -28.17 23.00
C SER A 68 46.49 -27.63 24.35
N VAL A 69 45.82 -26.46 24.38
CA VAL A 69 45.38 -25.79 25.62
C VAL A 69 44.05 -26.33 26.12
N TYR A 70 43.12 -26.67 25.22
CA TYR A 70 41.75 -27.05 25.58
C TYR A 70 41.23 -28.30 24.83
N GLY A 71 42.07 -28.95 24.01
CA GLY A 71 41.76 -30.24 23.38
C GLY A 71 40.70 -30.22 22.27
N GLY A 72 40.21 -29.03 21.88
CA GLY A 72 39.22 -28.85 20.82
C GLY A 72 39.81 -28.21 19.55
N ARG A 73 38.99 -28.09 18.51
CA ARG A 73 39.34 -27.39 17.27
C ARG A 73 39.65 -25.91 17.53
N MET A 74 40.56 -25.32 16.77
CA MET A 74 40.92 -23.90 16.90
C MET A 74 39.76 -22.98 16.54
N VAL A 75 39.12 -23.21 15.39
CA VAL A 75 37.95 -22.45 14.94
C VAL A 75 36.67 -23.21 15.28
N HIS A 76 35.73 -22.55 15.95
CA HIS A 76 34.42 -23.14 16.24
C HIS A 76 33.41 -22.72 15.17
N VAL A 77 33.47 -23.39 14.02
CA VAL A 77 32.68 -23.09 12.81
C VAL A 77 31.18 -22.91 13.08
N PRO A 78 30.51 -23.70 13.94
CA PRO A 78 29.08 -23.51 14.23
C PRO A 78 28.74 -22.16 14.89
N GLU A 79 29.71 -21.48 15.50
CA GLU A 79 29.54 -20.16 16.14
C GLU A 79 30.13 -19.03 15.27
N CYS A 80 30.54 -19.31 14.04
CA CYS A 80 30.96 -18.27 13.10
C CYS A 80 29.73 -17.59 12.46
N ALA A 81 29.69 -16.26 12.52
CA ALA A 81 28.59 -15.45 12.00
C ALA A 81 28.93 -14.87 10.61
N ALA A 82 28.07 -15.15 9.64
CA ALA A 82 28.14 -14.55 8.31
C ALA A 82 27.59 -13.12 8.33
N TRP A 83 28.38 -12.18 7.81
CA TRP A 83 28.03 -10.77 7.70
C TRP A 83 27.47 -10.47 6.30
N THR A 84 26.36 -9.74 6.12
CA THR A 84 25.39 -9.21 7.10
C THR A 84 23.98 -9.72 6.79
N TRP A 85 23.45 -10.61 7.63
CA TRP A 85 22.06 -11.04 7.53
C TRP A 85 21.14 -10.04 8.27
N ASP A 86 20.10 -9.59 7.58
CA ASP A 86 19.15 -8.58 8.06
C ASP A 86 17.74 -9.20 8.20
N ALA A 87 17.06 -8.91 9.31
CA ALA A 87 15.73 -9.45 9.60
C ALA A 87 14.61 -8.82 8.75
N ARG A 88 14.86 -7.70 8.08
CA ARG A 88 13.88 -7.09 7.17
C ARG A 88 13.57 -8.07 6.02
N PRO A 89 12.29 -8.30 5.69
CA PRO A 89 11.92 -9.34 4.73
C PRO A 89 12.31 -8.94 3.31
N TYR A 90 12.94 -9.86 2.58
CA TYR A 90 13.12 -9.77 1.13
C TYR A 90 11.80 -10.14 0.42
N PRO A 91 11.38 -9.44 -0.66
CA PRO A 91 12.07 -8.34 -1.34
C PRO A 91 11.78 -6.93 -0.79
N PHE A 92 10.89 -6.78 0.21
CA PHE A 92 10.49 -5.48 0.76
C PHE A 92 11.67 -4.63 1.22
N PHE A 93 12.67 -5.22 1.86
CA PHE A 93 14.01 -4.68 1.88
C PHE A 93 14.85 -5.42 0.82
N PRO A 94 15.51 -4.70 -0.11
CA PRO A 94 15.72 -3.24 -0.14
C PRO A 94 14.69 -2.41 -0.92
N ALA A 95 13.66 -3.02 -1.52
CA ALA A 95 12.85 -2.36 -2.55
C ALA A 95 11.99 -1.18 -2.07
N LEU A 96 11.43 -1.23 -0.86
CA LEU A 96 10.55 -0.18 -0.31
C LEU A 96 11.35 1.02 0.21
N THR A 97 11.85 1.85 -0.70
CA THR A 97 12.70 3.01 -0.39
C THR A 97 11.98 4.17 0.32
N ASP A 98 10.65 4.15 0.35
CA ASP A 98 9.81 5.04 1.17
C ASP A 98 9.76 4.61 2.64
N VAL A 99 10.02 3.34 2.92
CA VAL A 99 10.10 2.77 4.28
C VAL A 99 11.56 2.72 4.76
N TRP A 100 12.50 2.36 3.87
CA TRP A 100 13.91 2.16 4.18
C TRP A 100 14.80 3.18 3.46
N THR A 101 15.70 3.84 4.20
CA THR A 101 16.57 4.88 3.62
C THR A 101 17.91 4.36 3.10
N ASP A 102 18.26 3.11 3.40
CA ASP A 102 19.54 2.44 3.14
C ASP A 102 19.46 1.35 2.05
N GLY A 103 18.33 1.25 1.32
CA GLY A 103 18.13 0.21 0.31
C GLY A 103 19.20 0.19 -0.80
N ALA A 104 19.78 1.35 -1.15
CA ALA A 104 20.86 1.43 -2.14
C ALA A 104 22.15 0.69 -1.71
N ASN A 105 22.37 0.52 -0.40
CA ASN A 105 23.57 -0.11 0.14
C ASN A 105 23.54 -1.63 -0.09
N TRP A 106 22.35 -2.24 -0.12
CA TRP A 106 22.17 -3.68 -0.33
C TRP A 106 22.82 -4.15 -1.64
N ARG A 107 22.67 -3.38 -2.73
CA ARG A 107 23.07 -3.78 -4.09
C ARG A 107 24.53 -4.19 -4.21
N LEU A 108 25.44 -3.48 -3.52
CA LEU A 108 26.89 -3.71 -3.60
C LEU A 108 27.52 -3.98 -2.22
N GLY A 109 26.77 -3.84 -1.12
CA GLY A 109 27.26 -4.11 0.23
C GLY A 109 27.26 -5.60 0.59
N HIS A 110 27.48 -5.88 1.88
CA HIS A 110 27.60 -7.25 2.42
C HIS A 110 26.28 -7.97 2.67
N TRP A 111 25.12 -7.32 2.45
CA TRP A 111 23.83 -7.88 2.83
C TRP A 111 23.57 -9.26 2.21
N LEU A 112 23.16 -10.21 3.04
CA LEU A 112 22.87 -11.59 2.65
C LEU A 112 21.37 -11.85 2.43
N THR A 113 20.52 -10.97 2.97
CA THR A 113 19.06 -11.04 2.84
C THR A 113 18.66 -11.03 1.36
N GLY A 114 17.91 -12.06 0.92
CA GLY A 114 17.58 -12.29 -0.50
C GLY A 114 18.63 -13.07 -1.29
N ARG A 115 19.92 -13.03 -0.91
CA ARG A 115 21.02 -13.72 -1.62
C ARG A 115 21.32 -15.11 -1.06
N LEU A 116 21.14 -15.32 0.24
CA LEU A 116 21.51 -16.57 0.92
C LEU A 116 20.79 -17.80 0.35
N GLY A 117 19.58 -17.61 -0.18
CA GLY A 117 18.78 -18.66 -0.82
C GLY A 117 19.28 -19.09 -2.21
N ALA A 118 20.14 -18.31 -2.87
CA ALA A 118 20.63 -18.62 -4.21
C ALA A 118 21.60 -19.80 -4.19
N VAL A 119 21.46 -20.74 -5.12
CA VAL A 119 22.28 -21.95 -5.22
C VAL A 119 23.47 -21.72 -6.14
N SER A 120 24.63 -22.29 -5.80
CA SER A 120 25.82 -22.30 -6.66
C SER A 120 25.53 -23.07 -7.96
N LEU A 121 25.93 -22.52 -9.11
CA LEU A 121 25.80 -23.20 -10.40
C LEU A 121 26.49 -24.57 -10.40
N ALA A 122 27.69 -24.64 -9.81
CA ALA A 122 28.44 -25.88 -9.67
C ALA A 122 27.68 -26.92 -8.84
N ALA A 123 27.08 -26.49 -7.72
CA ALA A 123 26.27 -27.36 -6.88
C ALA A 123 25.01 -27.86 -7.60
N LEU A 124 24.32 -26.99 -8.35
CA LEU A 124 23.13 -27.34 -9.12
C LEU A 124 23.44 -28.35 -10.23
N VAL A 125 24.49 -28.11 -11.02
CA VAL A 125 24.91 -29.04 -12.09
C VAL A 125 25.33 -30.39 -11.51
N ARG A 126 26.14 -30.40 -10.44
CA ARG A 126 26.51 -31.63 -9.74
C ARG A 126 25.29 -32.39 -9.25
N HIS A 127 24.31 -31.70 -8.65
CA HIS A 127 23.06 -32.31 -8.20
C HIS A 127 22.29 -32.97 -9.36
N LEU A 128 22.16 -32.29 -10.51
CA LEU A 128 21.50 -32.85 -11.69
C LEU A 128 22.22 -34.09 -12.25
N CYS A 129 23.55 -34.11 -12.24
CA CYS A 129 24.34 -35.28 -12.64
C CYS A 129 24.16 -36.47 -11.69
N LEU A 130 24.17 -36.22 -10.37
CA LEU A 130 23.92 -37.26 -9.36
C LEU A 130 22.50 -37.82 -9.48
N LEU A 131 21.50 -36.96 -9.72
CA LEU A 131 20.13 -37.39 -10.00
C LEU A 131 20.02 -38.27 -11.26
N ALA A 132 20.90 -38.06 -12.24
CA ALA A 132 21.00 -38.92 -13.42
C ALA A 132 21.70 -40.27 -13.16
N GLY A 133 22.21 -40.50 -11.95
CA GLY A 133 22.93 -41.70 -11.56
C GLY A 133 24.42 -41.71 -11.94
N LEU A 134 25.00 -40.55 -12.29
CA LEU A 134 26.43 -40.45 -12.57
C LEU A 134 27.22 -40.51 -11.25
N PRO A 135 28.25 -41.36 -11.11
CA PRO A 135 29.10 -41.42 -9.93
C PRO A 135 29.80 -40.09 -9.65
N GLU A 136 29.96 -39.72 -8.37
CA GLU A 136 30.54 -38.43 -7.97
C GLU A 136 31.99 -38.26 -8.43
N ASP A 137 32.76 -39.35 -8.49
CA ASP A 137 34.15 -39.39 -9.00
C ASP A 137 34.26 -39.14 -10.51
N ARG A 138 33.13 -39.13 -11.24
CA ARG A 138 33.06 -38.81 -12.68
C ARG A 138 32.50 -37.43 -12.98
N ILE A 139 32.27 -36.61 -11.96
CA ILE A 139 31.72 -35.26 -12.08
C ILE A 139 32.78 -34.25 -11.65
N ASP A 140 33.18 -33.36 -12.56
CA ASP A 140 34.03 -32.23 -12.24
C ASP A 140 33.32 -30.91 -12.58
N VAL A 141 32.91 -30.19 -11.54
CA VAL A 141 32.28 -28.87 -11.62
C VAL A 141 33.19 -27.74 -11.12
N THR A 142 34.48 -28.02 -10.90
CA THR A 142 35.44 -27.03 -10.36
C THR A 142 35.66 -25.86 -11.32
N GLY A 143 35.39 -26.06 -12.61
CA GLY A 143 35.43 -25.04 -13.65
C GLY A 143 34.17 -24.18 -13.77
N LEU A 144 33.16 -24.36 -12.91
CA LEU A 144 31.90 -23.60 -12.92
C LEU A 144 31.85 -22.55 -11.81
N TRP A 145 31.33 -21.38 -12.15
CA TRP A 145 30.97 -20.34 -11.17
C TRP A 145 29.67 -19.64 -11.59
N GLY A 146 28.96 -19.10 -10.60
CA GLY A 146 27.68 -18.43 -10.78
C GLY A 146 26.69 -18.81 -9.70
N ALA A 147 25.61 -18.02 -9.60
CA ALA A 147 24.52 -18.24 -8.67
C ALA A 147 23.18 -18.25 -9.42
N VAL A 148 22.26 -19.08 -8.94
CA VAL A 148 20.89 -19.24 -9.44
C VAL A 148 19.95 -19.04 -8.27
N GLU A 149 19.10 -18.00 -8.31
CA GLU A 149 18.14 -17.73 -7.22
C GLU A 149 17.00 -18.75 -7.21
N GLY A 150 16.61 -19.22 -8.40
CA GLY A 150 15.67 -20.33 -8.56
C GLY A 150 15.75 -20.96 -9.95
N TYR A 151 15.49 -22.26 -10.04
CA TYR A 151 15.40 -23.01 -11.30
C TYR A 151 14.22 -23.99 -11.20
N ALA A 152 13.24 -23.87 -12.10
CA ALA A 152 12.02 -24.66 -12.07
C ALA A 152 12.01 -25.71 -13.20
N ILE A 153 11.83 -26.97 -12.83
CA ILE A 153 11.61 -28.08 -13.77
C ILE A 153 10.13 -28.43 -13.70
N GLY A 154 9.32 -27.81 -14.57
CA GLY A 154 7.86 -27.93 -14.56
C GLY A 154 7.30 -29.11 -15.36
N ALA A 155 8.15 -29.81 -16.12
CA ALA A 155 7.76 -30.93 -16.98
C ALA A 155 8.81 -32.04 -16.94
N LEU A 156 8.42 -33.24 -17.39
CA LEU A 156 9.32 -34.39 -17.46
C LEU A 156 10.38 -34.14 -18.54
N GLU A 157 11.64 -33.98 -18.11
CA GLU A 157 12.79 -33.80 -19.00
C GLU A 157 14.02 -34.54 -18.50
N SER A 158 14.99 -34.76 -19.39
CA SER A 158 16.27 -35.37 -19.01
C SER A 158 17.15 -34.37 -18.26
N PRO A 159 17.99 -34.80 -17.30
CA PRO A 159 18.97 -33.91 -16.66
C PRO A 159 19.89 -33.20 -17.66
N ARG A 160 20.20 -33.84 -18.79
CA ARG A 160 20.95 -33.22 -19.90
C ARG A 160 20.22 -32.01 -20.48
N ALA A 161 18.90 -32.05 -20.63
CA ALA A 161 18.12 -30.92 -21.13
C ALA A 161 18.19 -29.74 -20.16
N SER A 162 17.99 -30.00 -18.86
CA SER A 162 18.11 -28.98 -17.82
C SER A 162 19.52 -28.36 -17.76
N ILE A 163 20.57 -29.19 -17.82
CA ILE A 163 21.97 -28.73 -17.87
C ILE A 163 22.24 -27.93 -19.16
N THR A 164 21.64 -28.31 -20.30
CA THR A 164 21.78 -27.57 -21.56
C THR A 164 21.17 -26.16 -21.45
N THR A 165 20.01 -26.03 -20.79
CA THR A 165 19.40 -24.73 -20.50
C THR A 165 20.30 -23.86 -19.64
N LEU A 166 20.90 -24.43 -18.59
CA LEU A 166 21.90 -23.74 -17.76
C LEU A 166 23.15 -23.37 -18.57
N SER A 167 23.66 -24.26 -19.42
CA SER A 167 24.82 -24.06 -20.29
C SER A 167 24.62 -22.87 -21.24
N ARG A 168 23.44 -22.74 -21.86
CA ARG A 168 23.10 -21.61 -22.73
C ARG A 168 23.05 -20.29 -21.97
N HIS A 169 22.41 -20.28 -20.79
CA HIS A 169 22.29 -19.07 -19.99
C HIS A 169 23.62 -18.63 -19.36
N PHE A 170 24.36 -19.55 -18.74
CA PHE A 170 25.62 -19.25 -18.04
C PHE A 170 26.86 -19.30 -18.93
N GLY A 171 26.80 -19.91 -20.11
CA GLY A 171 27.89 -19.94 -21.09
C GLY A 171 29.03 -20.89 -20.68
N PHE A 172 28.70 -22.15 -20.44
CA PHE A 172 29.68 -23.20 -20.14
C PHE A 172 29.52 -24.39 -21.08
N ASP A 173 30.56 -25.20 -21.19
CA ASP A 173 30.57 -26.45 -21.94
C ASP A 173 30.74 -27.64 -20.98
N ALA A 174 30.27 -28.80 -21.42
CA ALA A 174 30.49 -30.09 -20.77
C ALA A 174 31.36 -30.94 -21.70
N VAL A 175 32.53 -31.35 -21.23
CA VAL A 175 33.49 -32.16 -21.99
C VAL A 175 33.84 -33.41 -21.18
N GLU A 176 34.07 -34.53 -21.86
CA GLU A 176 34.67 -35.71 -21.24
C GLU A 176 36.19 -35.64 -21.41
N THR A 177 36.91 -35.72 -20.29
CA THR A 177 38.36 -35.87 -20.26
C THR A 177 38.73 -36.97 -19.28
N GLU A 178 39.53 -37.93 -19.72
CA GLU A 178 40.09 -39.00 -18.87
C GLU A 178 39.03 -39.78 -18.07
N GLY A 179 37.84 -39.97 -18.65
CA GLY A 179 36.70 -40.67 -18.07
C GLY A 179 35.83 -39.83 -17.14
N VAL A 180 36.11 -38.53 -17.00
CA VAL A 180 35.40 -37.58 -16.13
C VAL A 180 34.70 -36.52 -16.97
N ILE A 181 33.44 -36.22 -16.67
CA ILE A 181 32.74 -35.11 -17.30
C ILE A 181 33.10 -33.82 -16.57
N ARG A 182 33.89 -32.98 -17.24
CA ARG A 182 34.30 -31.65 -16.78
C ARG A 182 33.34 -30.59 -17.32
N PHE A 183 32.84 -29.75 -16.43
CA PHE A 183 32.04 -28.58 -16.77
C PHE A 183 32.89 -27.32 -16.63
N VAL A 184 33.07 -26.59 -17.73
CA VAL A 184 33.99 -25.46 -17.81
C VAL A 184 33.32 -24.24 -18.43
N MET A 185 33.47 -23.09 -17.78
CA MET A 185 33.01 -21.82 -18.35
C MET A 185 33.76 -21.50 -19.64
N ARG A 186 33.05 -20.92 -20.62
CA ARG A 186 33.65 -20.43 -21.87
C ARG A 186 34.40 -19.11 -21.64
N GLY A 187 35.19 -18.69 -22.64
CA GLY A 187 35.95 -17.43 -22.57
C GLY A 187 37.27 -17.53 -21.80
N ARG A 188 37.81 -18.74 -21.64
CA ARG A 188 39.10 -18.98 -20.98
C ARG A 188 40.27 -18.48 -21.84
N ALA A 189 41.41 -18.25 -21.20
CA ALA A 189 42.65 -17.94 -21.91
C ALA A 189 43.08 -19.13 -22.77
N ALA A 190 43.71 -18.84 -23.91
CA ALA A 190 44.28 -19.88 -24.77
C ALA A 190 45.35 -20.70 -24.02
N VAL A 191 45.22 -22.02 -24.08
CA VAL A 191 46.14 -22.98 -23.44
C VAL A 191 47.31 -23.35 -24.37
N ALA A 192 47.15 -23.15 -25.68
CA ALA A 192 48.16 -23.42 -26.68
C ALA A 192 48.15 -22.40 -27.83
N SER A 193 49.29 -22.26 -28.49
CA SER A 193 49.39 -21.64 -29.82
C SER A 193 49.68 -22.73 -30.85
N VAL A 194 49.05 -22.60 -32.02
CA VAL A 194 49.14 -23.52 -33.15
C VAL A 194 49.41 -22.69 -34.40
N SER A 195 50.41 -23.09 -35.17
CA SER A 195 50.75 -22.52 -36.48
C SER A 195 50.41 -23.53 -37.59
N LEU A 196 50.51 -23.11 -38.85
CA LEU A 196 50.32 -24.04 -39.98
C LEU A 196 51.34 -25.19 -39.99
N ASP A 197 52.56 -24.97 -39.48
CA ASP A 197 53.62 -25.99 -39.39
C ASP A 197 53.32 -27.05 -38.32
N ASP A 198 52.41 -26.76 -37.39
CA ASP A 198 51.93 -27.71 -36.38
C ASP A 198 50.84 -28.64 -36.91
N LEU A 199 50.31 -28.39 -38.11
CA LEU A 199 49.19 -29.13 -38.69
C LEU A 199 49.65 -30.37 -39.46
N VAL A 200 48.80 -31.40 -39.48
CA VAL A 200 49.04 -32.59 -40.30
C VAL A 200 48.54 -32.34 -41.71
N ALA A 201 49.40 -32.59 -42.71
CA ALA A 201 49.04 -32.46 -44.11
C ALA A 201 47.85 -33.36 -44.47
N ALA A 202 46.89 -32.83 -45.22
CA ALA A 202 45.76 -33.62 -45.70
C ALA A 202 46.21 -34.58 -46.82
N ARG A 203 45.65 -35.81 -46.85
CA ARG A 203 45.86 -36.74 -47.99
C ARG A 203 45.19 -36.21 -49.27
N GLU A 204 44.06 -35.52 -49.12
CA GLU A 204 43.33 -34.75 -50.13
C GLU A 204 42.68 -33.52 -49.45
N GLY A 205 42.66 -32.36 -50.12
CA GLY A 205 42.12 -31.11 -49.60
C GLY A 205 43.15 -30.17 -48.95
N ASP A 206 42.68 -29.04 -48.42
CA ASP A 206 43.51 -28.03 -47.77
C ASP A 206 43.88 -28.44 -46.33
N VAL A 207 45.02 -27.95 -45.83
CA VAL A 207 45.53 -28.24 -44.48
C VAL A 207 44.71 -27.52 -43.39
N LEU A 208 44.08 -26.41 -43.76
CA LEU A 208 43.23 -25.59 -42.91
C LEU A 208 42.01 -25.15 -43.72
N GLU A 209 40.82 -25.46 -43.22
CA GLU A 209 39.56 -24.97 -43.75
C GLU A 209 39.02 -23.88 -42.82
N LEU A 210 38.79 -22.68 -43.36
CA LEU A 210 38.16 -21.57 -42.63
C LEU A 210 36.79 -21.30 -43.24
N THR A 211 35.76 -21.46 -42.44
CA THR A 211 34.37 -21.26 -42.87
C THR A 211 33.78 -20.05 -42.18
N ARG A 212 33.13 -19.19 -42.96
CA ARG A 212 32.39 -18.03 -42.45
C ARG A 212 30.92 -18.16 -42.81
N GLY A 213 30.08 -18.34 -41.80
CA GLY A 213 28.63 -18.50 -41.95
C GLY A 213 27.95 -17.29 -42.60
N GLN A 214 26.73 -17.48 -43.08
CA GLN A 214 25.96 -16.41 -43.72
C GLN A 214 25.35 -15.46 -42.69
N GLU A 215 25.39 -14.15 -42.98
CA GLU A 215 24.91 -13.13 -42.04
C GLU A 215 23.42 -13.22 -41.73
N THR A 216 22.62 -13.57 -42.74
CA THR A 216 21.15 -13.67 -42.63
C THR A 216 20.67 -14.80 -41.72
N GLU A 217 21.54 -15.74 -41.38
CA GLU A 217 21.25 -16.85 -40.46
C GLU A 217 21.46 -16.45 -38.99
N LEU A 218 22.20 -15.36 -38.75
CA LEU A 218 22.49 -14.85 -37.41
C LEU A 218 21.38 -13.94 -36.89
N PRO A 219 21.15 -13.92 -35.56
CA PRO A 219 20.16 -13.04 -34.96
C PRO A 219 20.63 -11.59 -34.96
N GLN A 220 19.75 -10.67 -35.39
CA GLN A 220 19.88 -9.24 -35.15
C GLN A 220 19.66 -8.91 -33.67
N ALA A 221 18.66 -9.56 -33.08
CA ALA A 221 18.30 -9.40 -31.68
C ALA A 221 18.03 -10.75 -31.01
N LEU A 222 18.37 -10.82 -29.73
CA LEU A 222 18.09 -11.94 -28.85
C LEU A 222 17.22 -11.43 -27.70
N LYS A 223 16.10 -12.11 -27.47
CA LYS A 223 15.14 -11.80 -26.40
C LYS A 223 15.08 -12.96 -25.42
N TRP A 224 15.33 -12.70 -24.16
CA TRP A 224 15.28 -13.71 -23.10
C TRP A 224 14.19 -13.37 -22.09
N GLN A 225 13.32 -14.35 -21.83
CA GLN A 225 12.35 -14.31 -20.75
C GLN A 225 12.90 -15.05 -19.53
N ILE A 226 12.82 -14.42 -18.36
CA ILE A 226 13.26 -14.93 -17.04
C ILE A 226 12.21 -14.57 -15.97
N ALA A 227 12.33 -15.12 -14.76
CA ALA A 227 11.53 -14.71 -13.61
C ALA A 227 12.29 -13.70 -12.73
N ARG A 228 11.56 -12.76 -12.11
CA ARG A 228 12.09 -11.78 -11.15
C ARG A 228 11.80 -12.19 -9.70
N ALA A 229 12.81 -12.66 -8.99
CA ALA A 229 12.66 -13.00 -7.57
C ALA A 229 12.61 -11.77 -6.64
N ASP A 230 12.91 -10.57 -7.14
CA ASP A 230 12.75 -9.31 -6.41
C ASP A 230 11.31 -8.75 -6.47
N GLU A 231 10.37 -9.48 -7.08
CA GLU A 231 8.93 -9.20 -7.19
C GLU A 231 8.13 -10.49 -6.88
N ASP A 232 6.91 -10.63 -7.40
CA ASP A 232 6.07 -11.83 -7.24
C ASP A 232 6.43 -12.97 -8.23
N TYR A 233 7.72 -13.12 -8.57
CA TYR A 233 8.23 -14.02 -9.61
C TYR A 233 7.64 -13.77 -11.01
N ASP A 234 7.25 -12.52 -11.28
CA ASP A 234 6.74 -12.10 -12.57
C ASP A 234 7.78 -12.28 -13.70
N ALA A 235 7.26 -12.48 -14.92
CA ALA A 235 8.10 -12.63 -16.09
C ALA A 235 8.75 -11.29 -16.49
N ALA A 236 10.08 -11.28 -16.61
CA ALA A 236 10.83 -10.16 -17.19
C ALA A 236 11.44 -10.53 -18.53
N LEU A 237 11.47 -9.55 -19.43
CA LEU A 237 12.11 -9.63 -20.73
C LEU A 237 13.39 -8.79 -20.75
N VAL A 238 14.47 -9.36 -21.23
CA VAL A 238 15.71 -8.65 -21.58
C VAL A 238 15.99 -8.83 -23.07
N GLU A 239 16.54 -7.80 -23.70
CA GLU A 239 16.86 -7.79 -25.13
C GLU A 239 18.31 -7.34 -25.33
N ALA A 240 19.05 -8.08 -26.15
CA ALA A 240 20.28 -7.63 -26.76
C ALA A 240 20.07 -7.45 -28.26
N ARG A 241 20.59 -6.37 -28.84
CA ARG A 241 20.45 -6.08 -30.28
C ARG A 241 21.76 -5.58 -30.87
N ARG A 242 22.04 -6.00 -32.11
CA ARG A 242 23.12 -5.48 -32.95
C ARG A 242 22.55 -4.49 -33.98
N ILE A 243 23.08 -3.27 -33.99
CA ILE A 243 22.54 -2.15 -34.80
C ILE A 243 23.16 -2.00 -36.20
N THR A 244 24.34 -2.58 -36.44
CA THR A 244 25.10 -2.42 -37.70
C THR A 244 25.12 -3.74 -38.50
N VAL A 245 23.96 -4.31 -38.82
CA VAL A 245 23.83 -5.58 -39.56
C VAL A 245 22.56 -5.57 -40.42
N ASP A 246 22.58 -6.32 -41.53
CA ASP A 246 21.45 -6.36 -42.48
C ASP A 246 20.41 -7.44 -42.14
N THR A 247 20.74 -8.38 -41.26
CA THR A 247 19.78 -9.38 -40.76
C THR A 247 18.67 -8.70 -39.95
N THR A 248 17.44 -9.21 -40.09
CA THR A 248 16.26 -8.79 -39.30
C THR A 248 15.74 -9.90 -38.39
N ARG A 249 16.51 -10.99 -38.24
CA ARG A 249 16.09 -12.18 -37.49
C ARG A 249 16.09 -11.88 -35.99
N ILE A 250 14.98 -12.18 -35.31
CA ILE A 250 14.87 -12.08 -33.85
C ILE A 250 14.77 -13.50 -33.28
N ALA A 251 15.68 -13.86 -32.38
CA ALA A 251 15.61 -15.10 -31.62
C ALA A 251 15.00 -14.81 -30.24
N SER A 252 14.09 -15.68 -29.79
CA SER A 252 13.46 -15.56 -28.47
C SER A 252 13.62 -16.88 -27.72
N GLU A 253 14.03 -16.80 -26.47
CA GLU A 253 14.24 -17.96 -25.58
C GLU A 253 13.61 -17.67 -24.22
N SER A 254 13.10 -18.71 -23.56
CA SER A 254 12.57 -18.61 -22.21
C SER A 254 13.38 -19.53 -21.30
N PHE A 255 13.82 -18.98 -20.18
CA PHE A 255 14.58 -19.71 -19.18
C PHE A 255 13.74 -19.80 -17.90
N PRO A 256 13.45 -21.02 -17.40
CA PRO A 256 12.65 -21.21 -16.19
C PRO A 256 13.53 -20.98 -14.95
N MET A 257 14.18 -19.82 -14.87
CA MET A 257 15.09 -19.45 -13.80
C MET A 257 14.82 -18.02 -13.31
N ALA A 258 15.02 -17.84 -12.01
CA ALA A 258 15.06 -16.53 -11.39
C ALA A 258 16.52 -16.06 -11.30
N VAL A 259 16.78 -14.92 -11.93
CA VAL A 259 18.07 -14.22 -11.91
C VAL A 259 17.81 -12.71 -12.02
N PRO A 260 18.70 -11.85 -11.51
CA PRO A 260 18.54 -10.40 -11.65
C PRO A 260 18.48 -9.98 -13.13
N PRO A 261 17.57 -9.07 -13.53
CA PRO A 261 17.47 -8.61 -14.91
C PRO A 261 18.76 -8.04 -15.48
N GLU A 262 19.54 -7.30 -14.67
CA GLU A 262 20.84 -6.77 -15.09
C GLU A 262 21.86 -7.87 -15.45
N GLU A 263 21.79 -9.01 -14.76
CA GLU A 263 22.63 -10.19 -15.00
C GLU A 263 22.19 -10.95 -16.24
N ALA A 264 20.88 -11.12 -16.40
CA ALA A 264 20.30 -11.73 -17.59
C ALA A 264 20.62 -10.91 -18.86
N GLU A 265 20.57 -9.58 -18.78
CA GLU A 265 20.91 -8.70 -19.89
C GLU A 265 22.38 -8.86 -20.30
N ARG A 266 23.31 -8.88 -19.33
CA ARG A 266 24.74 -9.15 -19.58
C ARG A 266 24.94 -10.48 -20.31
N ARG A 267 24.32 -11.54 -19.84
CA ARG A 267 24.42 -12.88 -20.43
C ARG A 267 23.76 -12.96 -21.81
N CYS A 268 22.65 -12.24 -22.01
CA CYS A 268 21.98 -12.13 -23.30
C CYS A 268 22.86 -11.41 -24.34
N ARG A 269 23.51 -10.30 -23.95
CA ARG A 269 24.49 -9.60 -24.79
C ARG A 269 25.67 -10.48 -25.15
N ARG A 270 26.22 -11.21 -24.16
CA ARG A 270 27.29 -12.20 -24.39
C ARG A 270 26.84 -13.25 -25.41
N ALA A 271 25.67 -13.87 -25.22
CA ALA A 271 25.18 -14.91 -26.12
C ALA A 271 24.96 -14.40 -27.56
N LEU A 272 24.45 -13.17 -27.72
CA LEU A 272 24.35 -12.53 -29.03
C LEU A 272 25.73 -12.34 -29.66
N MET A 273 26.69 -11.77 -28.94
CA MET A 273 28.05 -11.57 -29.42
C MET A 273 28.75 -12.90 -29.74
N GLU A 274 28.57 -13.92 -28.91
CA GLU A 274 29.09 -15.28 -29.11
C GLU A 274 28.58 -15.90 -30.41
N ALA A 275 27.28 -15.75 -30.72
CA ALA A 275 26.72 -16.20 -31.99
C ALA A 275 27.35 -15.47 -33.20
N TRP A 276 27.63 -14.17 -33.06
CA TRP A 276 28.25 -13.38 -34.13
C TRP A 276 29.74 -13.65 -34.31
N VAL A 277 30.48 -13.86 -33.22
CA VAL A 277 31.91 -14.20 -33.25
C VAL A 277 32.07 -15.62 -33.77
N GLY A 278 31.25 -16.55 -33.31
CA GLY A 278 31.23 -17.95 -33.76
C GLY A 278 30.71 -18.18 -35.17
N ARG A 279 30.42 -17.10 -35.92
CA ARG A 279 30.19 -17.13 -37.37
C ARG A 279 31.39 -17.70 -38.12
N GLU A 280 32.60 -17.53 -37.58
CA GLU A 280 33.83 -18.06 -38.15
C GLU A 280 34.19 -19.37 -37.45
N THR A 281 34.34 -20.44 -38.23
CA THR A 281 34.78 -21.77 -37.77
C THR A 281 36.03 -22.18 -38.52
N ALA A 282 36.81 -23.08 -37.92
CA ALA A 282 37.97 -23.67 -38.58
C ALA A 282 38.01 -25.17 -38.38
N ALA A 283 38.37 -25.92 -39.43
CA ALA A 283 38.64 -27.34 -39.39
C ALA A 283 40.07 -27.63 -39.86
N PHE A 284 40.80 -28.43 -39.08
CA PHE A 284 42.18 -28.82 -39.38
C PHE A 284 42.54 -30.11 -38.65
N ARG A 285 43.74 -30.63 -38.89
CA ARG A 285 44.23 -31.86 -38.25
C ARG A 285 45.48 -31.58 -37.43
N LEU A 286 45.53 -32.10 -36.20
CA LEU A 286 46.69 -32.03 -35.32
C LEU A 286 47.37 -33.40 -35.17
N PRO A 287 48.69 -33.44 -34.94
CA PRO A 287 49.40 -34.68 -34.69
C PRO A 287 49.04 -35.26 -33.31
N PRO A 288 49.20 -36.58 -33.10
CA PRO A 288 48.99 -37.21 -31.79
C PRO A 288 49.83 -36.59 -30.66
N SER A 289 50.96 -35.94 -30.94
CA SER A 289 51.75 -35.21 -29.93
C SER A 289 50.98 -34.07 -29.23
N ARG A 290 49.83 -33.64 -29.79
CA ARG A 290 48.92 -32.66 -29.19
C ARG A 290 47.74 -33.32 -28.44
N LEU A 291 47.86 -34.58 -28.02
CA LEU A 291 46.85 -35.35 -27.26
C LEU A 291 46.29 -34.64 -26.02
N ALA A 292 47.06 -33.74 -25.40
CA ALA A 292 46.65 -32.99 -24.21
C ALA A 292 45.55 -31.93 -24.46
N LEU A 293 45.18 -31.67 -25.72
CA LEU A 293 44.09 -30.77 -26.05
C LEU A 293 42.75 -31.52 -26.06
N ASP A 294 41.77 -30.98 -25.36
CA ASP A 294 40.41 -31.52 -25.29
C ASP A 294 39.38 -30.56 -25.89
N PRO A 295 38.16 -31.03 -26.23
CA PRO A 295 37.05 -30.13 -26.54
C PRO A 295 36.87 -29.07 -25.43
N ALA A 296 36.35 -27.91 -25.81
CA ALA A 296 36.25 -26.69 -25.01
C ALA A 296 37.58 -25.96 -24.69
N ASP A 297 38.75 -26.53 -25.00
CA ASP A 297 40.01 -25.80 -24.88
C ASP A 297 40.07 -24.61 -25.84
N ALA A 298 40.69 -23.53 -25.37
CA ALA A 298 40.97 -22.34 -26.14
C ALA A 298 42.38 -22.42 -26.75
N ILE A 299 42.53 -22.15 -28.04
CA ILE A 299 43.84 -22.06 -28.69
C ILE A 299 43.98 -20.75 -29.47
N ARG A 300 45.22 -20.36 -29.74
CA ARG A 300 45.53 -19.31 -30.72
C ARG A 300 46.04 -19.93 -32.01
N LEU A 301 45.30 -19.74 -33.09
CA LEU A 301 45.77 -20.09 -34.43
C LEU A 301 46.56 -18.92 -35.02
N GLN A 302 47.82 -19.17 -35.38
CA GLN A 302 48.66 -18.25 -36.14
C GLN A 302 48.45 -18.48 -37.63
N HIS A 303 47.82 -17.53 -38.31
CA HIS A 303 47.54 -17.63 -39.74
C HIS A 303 47.52 -16.23 -40.37
N ASP A 304 48.17 -16.04 -41.53
CA ASP A 304 48.24 -14.77 -42.27
C ASP A 304 48.66 -13.55 -41.42
N GLY A 305 49.65 -13.74 -40.54
CA GLY A 305 50.16 -12.69 -39.64
C GLY A 305 49.17 -12.28 -38.55
N ARG A 306 48.08 -13.03 -38.35
CA ARG A 306 47.08 -12.81 -37.32
C ARG A 306 47.09 -13.94 -36.29
N LEU A 307 46.73 -13.58 -35.06
CA LEU A 307 46.40 -14.52 -34.00
C LEU A 307 44.88 -14.56 -33.84
N VAL A 308 44.29 -15.72 -34.10
CA VAL A 308 42.84 -15.92 -33.97
C VAL A 308 42.59 -16.82 -32.77
N ASP A 309 41.79 -16.33 -31.82
CA ASP A 309 41.34 -17.12 -30.68
C ASP A 309 40.22 -18.07 -31.15
N LEU A 310 40.47 -19.37 -31.04
CA LEU A 310 39.54 -20.44 -31.39
C LEU A 310 39.24 -21.28 -30.14
N ARG A 311 38.04 -21.85 -30.08
CA ARG A 311 37.66 -22.86 -29.09
C ARG A 311 37.43 -24.18 -29.79
N LEU A 312 38.01 -25.25 -29.28
CA LEU A 312 37.80 -26.61 -29.79
C LEU A 312 36.36 -27.02 -29.50
N VAL A 313 35.63 -27.49 -30.51
CA VAL A 313 34.22 -27.90 -30.40
C VAL A 313 34.12 -29.43 -30.45
N SER A 314 34.79 -30.03 -31.41
CA SER A 314 34.82 -31.48 -31.57
C SER A 314 36.24 -31.94 -31.91
N ILE A 315 36.59 -33.13 -31.43
CA ILE A 315 37.84 -33.81 -31.76
C ILE A 315 37.49 -35.24 -32.17
N ALA A 316 38.00 -35.68 -33.32
CA ALA A 316 37.89 -37.04 -33.82
C ALA A 316 39.28 -37.65 -33.94
N ASP A 317 39.62 -38.56 -33.02
CA ASP A 317 40.92 -39.20 -32.98
C ASP A 317 40.99 -40.42 -33.93
N ALA A 318 41.95 -40.39 -34.86
CA ALA A 318 42.31 -41.47 -35.78
C ALA A 318 43.84 -41.47 -36.01
N ASP A 319 44.32 -41.69 -37.25
CA ASP A 319 45.75 -41.53 -37.60
C ASP A 319 46.29 -40.12 -37.25
N ALA A 320 45.43 -39.10 -37.36
CA ALA A 320 45.62 -37.74 -36.90
C ALA A 320 44.37 -37.29 -36.14
N ARG A 321 44.50 -36.25 -35.30
CA ARG A 321 43.38 -35.68 -34.54
C ARG A 321 42.63 -34.69 -35.41
N GLY A 322 41.43 -35.05 -35.87
CA GLY A 322 40.55 -34.13 -36.60
C GLY A 322 39.92 -33.12 -35.65
N ILE A 323 40.12 -31.84 -35.89
CA ILE A 323 39.72 -30.76 -34.99
C ILE A 323 38.71 -29.87 -35.70
N GLU A 324 37.56 -29.66 -35.07
CA GLU A 324 36.63 -28.59 -35.42
C GLU A 324 36.64 -27.52 -34.34
N THR A 325 36.66 -26.26 -34.76
CA THR A 325 36.74 -25.13 -33.86
C THR A 325 35.74 -24.05 -34.24
N VAL A 326 35.39 -23.25 -33.24
CA VAL A 326 34.62 -22.02 -33.41
C VAL A 326 35.45 -20.85 -32.92
N ARG A 327 35.40 -19.73 -33.63
CA ARG A 327 36.04 -18.51 -33.16
C ARG A 327 35.38 -18.06 -31.87
N GLN A 328 36.21 -17.60 -30.93
CA GLN A 328 35.75 -17.00 -29.69
C GLN A 328 36.43 -15.65 -29.50
N ASP A 329 35.83 -14.83 -28.65
CA ASP A 329 36.41 -13.57 -28.19
C ASP A 329 36.29 -13.50 -26.68
N ARG A 330 37.42 -13.54 -25.99
CA ARG A 330 37.46 -13.48 -24.53
C ARG A 330 36.83 -12.20 -23.98
N ALA A 331 36.93 -11.07 -24.68
CA ALA A 331 36.35 -9.80 -24.23
C ALA A 331 34.81 -9.86 -24.14
N THR A 332 34.18 -10.75 -24.93
CA THR A 332 32.72 -10.96 -24.89
C THR A 332 32.24 -11.53 -23.55
N TYR A 333 33.11 -12.21 -22.79
CA TYR A 333 32.77 -12.77 -21.48
C TYR A 333 32.99 -11.77 -20.34
N ASP A 334 33.52 -10.58 -20.63
CA ASP A 334 33.87 -9.53 -19.65
C ASP A 334 32.97 -8.29 -19.77
N LEU A 335 31.72 -8.47 -20.17
CA LEU A 335 30.76 -7.37 -20.37
C LEU A 335 30.23 -6.83 -19.03
N PRO A 336 29.91 -5.52 -18.94
CA PRO A 336 29.24 -4.97 -17.76
C PRO A 336 27.85 -5.60 -17.55
N PRO A 337 27.26 -5.52 -16.34
CA PRO A 337 25.84 -5.78 -16.13
C PRO A 337 24.97 -4.81 -16.95
N GLY A 338 23.68 -5.13 -17.09
CA GLY A 338 22.67 -4.17 -17.54
C GLY A 338 22.39 -3.10 -16.48
N ASP A 339 21.54 -2.14 -16.83
CA ASP A 339 21.11 -1.12 -15.86
C ASP A 339 20.18 -1.73 -14.79
N PRO A 340 20.34 -1.34 -13.51
CA PRO A 340 19.39 -1.70 -12.45
C PRO A 340 17.96 -1.34 -12.84
N ARG A 341 17.03 -2.26 -12.59
CA ARG A 341 15.59 -2.00 -12.71
C ARG A 341 14.96 -1.96 -11.33
N ALA A 342 14.14 -0.95 -11.06
CA ALA A 342 13.40 -0.89 -9.80
C ALA A 342 12.38 -2.06 -9.74
N ALA A 343 12.20 -2.65 -8.56
CA ALA A 343 11.13 -3.59 -8.31
C ALA A 343 9.85 -2.83 -7.95
N SER A 344 8.70 -3.32 -8.42
CA SER A 344 7.38 -2.83 -8.07
C SER A 344 6.67 -3.86 -7.19
N LEU A 345 6.62 -3.62 -5.88
CA LEU A 345 5.99 -4.53 -4.93
C LEU A 345 4.55 -4.13 -4.63
N THR A 346 3.64 -5.11 -4.64
CA THR A 346 2.26 -4.93 -4.21
C THR A 346 2.20 -4.91 -2.68
N ARG A 347 1.66 -3.83 -2.09
CA ARG A 347 1.45 -3.74 -0.64
C ARG A 347 0.04 -4.18 -0.28
N ALA A 348 -0.08 -5.08 0.71
CA ALA A 348 -1.36 -5.32 1.35
C ALA A 348 -1.83 -4.04 2.06
N VAL A 349 -2.95 -3.47 1.61
CA VAL A 349 -3.56 -2.32 2.26
C VAL A 349 -4.21 -2.80 3.55
N VAL A 350 -3.67 -2.36 4.69
CA VAL A 350 -4.27 -2.63 6.01
C VAL A 350 -5.20 -1.47 6.33
N PHE A 351 -6.48 -1.77 6.54
CA PHE A 351 -7.46 -0.80 6.99
C PHE A 351 -7.46 -0.76 8.52
N GLY A 352 -7.53 0.44 9.10
CA GLY A 352 -7.83 0.62 10.52
C GLY A 352 -9.34 0.72 10.76
N ALA A 353 -9.74 0.69 12.03
CA ALA A 353 -11.11 0.99 12.44
C ALA A 353 -11.50 2.42 12.05
N PRO A 354 -12.64 2.65 11.37
CA PRO A 354 -13.06 3.99 10.95
C PRO A 354 -13.55 4.84 12.14
N ASP A 355 -13.39 6.16 12.06
CA ASP A 355 -14.19 7.08 12.88
C ASP A 355 -15.57 7.20 12.23
N ALA A 356 -16.56 6.55 12.83
CA ALA A 356 -17.92 6.46 12.33
C ALA A 356 -18.91 7.12 13.29
N LEU A 357 -19.86 7.88 12.76
CA LEU A 357 -20.86 8.66 13.49
C LEU A 357 -22.25 8.32 12.98
N LEU A 358 -23.17 8.11 13.91
CA LEU A 358 -24.60 7.99 13.65
C LEU A 358 -25.28 9.26 14.20
N MET A 359 -26.01 9.97 13.35
CA MET A 359 -26.54 11.30 13.65
C MET A 359 -28.04 11.36 13.34
N ASP A 360 -28.85 11.57 14.37
CA ASP A 360 -30.27 11.86 14.19
C ASP A 360 -30.45 13.37 14.02
N LEU A 361 -30.61 13.80 12.76
CA LEU A 361 -30.66 15.21 12.38
C LEU A 361 -32.05 15.58 11.86
N PRO A 362 -32.42 16.88 11.93
CA PRO A 362 -33.53 17.39 11.15
C PRO A 362 -33.39 17.07 9.66
N GLN A 363 -34.52 17.05 8.94
CA GLN A 363 -34.50 16.84 7.49
C GLN A 363 -33.66 17.92 6.80
N LEU A 364 -32.65 17.49 6.03
CA LEU A 364 -31.71 18.39 5.36
C LEU A 364 -32.15 18.69 3.92
N SER A 365 -32.63 17.68 3.20
CA SER A 365 -32.99 17.73 1.79
C SER A 365 -34.29 16.96 1.48
N GLU A 366 -34.88 17.18 0.30
CA GLU A 366 -36.17 16.58 -0.10
C GLU A 366 -36.08 15.07 -0.38
N ASP A 367 -34.92 14.60 -0.85
CA ASP A 367 -34.64 13.21 -1.20
C ASP A 367 -34.39 12.32 0.03
N GLN A 368 -34.18 12.91 1.20
CA GLN A 368 -34.03 12.23 2.47
C GLN A 368 -35.38 12.20 3.22
N PRO A 369 -35.99 11.02 3.46
CA PRO A 369 -37.14 10.90 4.37
C PRO A 369 -36.81 11.44 5.75
N ALA A 370 -37.67 12.29 6.29
CA ALA A 370 -37.41 13.04 7.53
C ALA A 370 -37.21 12.19 8.79
N HIS A 371 -37.61 10.91 8.78
CA HIS A 371 -37.40 10.00 9.91
C HIS A 371 -36.02 9.32 9.93
N ARG A 372 -35.25 9.43 8.84
CA ARG A 372 -34.02 8.66 8.67
C ARG A 372 -32.81 9.42 9.21
N PRO A 373 -32.08 8.84 10.18
CA PRO A 373 -30.79 9.38 10.61
C PRO A 373 -29.73 9.27 9.51
N PHE A 374 -28.59 9.92 9.72
CA PHE A 374 -27.43 9.85 8.84
C PHE A 374 -26.29 9.04 9.47
N VAL A 375 -25.47 8.43 8.60
CA VAL A 375 -24.16 7.90 8.94
C VAL A 375 -23.08 8.70 8.23
N ALA A 376 -21.99 8.96 8.94
CA ALA A 376 -20.76 9.54 8.42
C ALA A 376 -19.59 8.67 8.86
N ALA A 377 -18.62 8.43 7.97
CA ALA A 377 -17.41 7.71 8.34
C ALA A 377 -16.15 8.28 7.70
N HIS A 378 -15.04 8.07 8.39
CA HIS A 378 -13.72 8.47 7.95
C HIS A 378 -12.68 7.40 8.27
N ALA A 379 -11.81 7.08 7.31
CA ALA A 379 -10.68 6.18 7.50
C ALA A 379 -9.48 6.58 6.61
N VAL A 380 -8.28 6.22 7.06
CA VAL A 380 -7.03 6.32 6.28
C VAL A 380 -6.31 4.97 6.37
N PRO A 381 -6.11 4.24 5.25
CA PRO A 381 -6.64 4.51 3.91
C PRO A 381 -8.17 4.33 3.84
N TRP A 382 -8.81 4.98 2.87
CA TRP A 382 -10.25 4.79 2.62
C TRP A 382 -10.47 3.45 1.89
N PRO A 383 -11.37 2.56 2.35
CA PRO A 383 -11.57 1.24 1.76
C PRO A 383 -12.36 1.24 0.44
N GLY A 384 -12.74 2.41 -0.07
CA GLY A 384 -13.61 2.56 -1.23
C GLY A 384 -15.09 2.50 -0.84
N GLU A 385 -15.49 1.52 -0.04
CA GLU A 385 -16.87 1.34 0.42
C GLU A 385 -16.93 0.91 1.90
N MET A 386 -17.83 1.53 2.67
CA MET A 386 -18.14 1.19 4.05
C MET A 386 -19.46 0.43 4.10
N ALA A 387 -19.56 -0.56 4.97
CA ALA A 387 -20.77 -1.31 5.26
C ALA A 387 -21.29 -0.99 6.66
N VAL A 388 -22.62 -0.86 6.76
CA VAL A 388 -23.34 -0.61 8.01
C VAL A 388 -24.23 -1.80 8.31
N PHE A 389 -23.97 -2.46 9.42
CA PHE A 389 -24.76 -3.58 9.92
C PHE A 389 -25.51 -3.17 11.18
N GLN A 390 -26.67 -3.79 11.40
CA GLN A 390 -27.43 -3.67 12.64
C GLN A 390 -27.87 -5.04 13.18
N SER A 391 -28.08 -5.13 14.48
CA SER A 391 -28.66 -6.30 15.15
C SER A 391 -29.42 -5.90 16.42
N PRO A 392 -30.54 -6.60 16.77
CA PRO A 392 -31.20 -6.37 18.05
C PRO A 392 -30.39 -6.96 19.23
N SER A 393 -29.38 -7.77 18.97
CA SER A 393 -28.45 -8.38 19.93
C SER A 393 -26.98 -8.09 19.55
N THR A 394 -26.03 -8.75 20.22
CA THR A 394 -24.59 -8.60 19.94
C THR A 394 -24.06 -9.60 18.89
N ASP A 395 -24.95 -10.34 18.24
CA ASP A 395 -24.71 -11.35 17.21
C ASP A 395 -25.78 -11.25 16.10
N GLY A 396 -25.70 -12.03 15.02
CA GLY A 396 -26.72 -12.00 13.97
C GLY A 396 -26.84 -10.66 13.22
N PHE A 397 -25.72 -9.97 13.01
CA PHE A 397 -25.69 -8.68 12.30
C PHE A 397 -26.13 -8.81 10.84
N GLU A 398 -27.15 -8.03 10.46
CA GLU A 398 -27.67 -7.93 9.10
C GLU A 398 -27.16 -6.65 8.42
N LEU A 399 -26.80 -6.75 7.14
CA LEU A 399 -26.35 -5.61 6.36
C LEU A 399 -27.53 -4.68 6.08
N LEU A 400 -27.44 -3.44 6.56
CA LEU A 400 -28.48 -2.43 6.35
C LEU A 400 -28.22 -1.61 5.08
N THR A 401 -26.97 -1.15 4.90
CA THR A 401 -26.59 -0.33 3.73
C THR A 401 -25.07 -0.28 3.54
N THR A 402 -24.63 0.21 2.38
CA THR A 402 -23.24 0.54 2.08
C THR A 402 -23.12 1.96 1.52
N PHE A 403 -21.96 2.60 1.68
CA PHE A 403 -21.69 3.92 1.12
C PHE A 403 -20.22 4.11 0.77
N GLY A 404 -19.95 4.86 -0.31
CA GLY A 404 -18.60 5.04 -0.86
C GLY A 404 -17.92 6.37 -0.50
N SER A 405 -18.67 7.32 0.06
CA SER A 405 -18.17 8.67 0.33
C SER A 405 -17.49 8.77 1.69
N ARG A 406 -16.33 9.42 1.74
CA ARG A 406 -15.61 9.73 2.97
C ARG A 406 -16.10 11.07 3.53
N ALA A 407 -16.55 11.07 4.78
CA ALA A 407 -17.10 12.25 5.42
C ALA A 407 -16.02 13.22 5.95
N ARG A 408 -16.38 14.51 5.96
CA ARG A 408 -15.61 15.60 6.57
C ARG A 408 -15.97 15.71 8.05
N ILE A 409 -15.26 14.92 8.85
CA ILE A 409 -15.40 14.84 10.32
C ILE A 409 -14.25 15.60 10.98
N GLY A 410 -14.53 16.20 12.12
CA GLY A 410 -13.54 16.89 12.94
C GLY A 410 -14.00 17.06 14.39
N VAL A 411 -13.30 17.93 15.10
CA VAL A 411 -13.63 18.29 16.49
C VAL A 411 -13.57 19.79 16.71
N LEU A 412 -14.28 20.27 17.73
CA LEU A 412 -14.11 21.63 18.25
C LEU A 412 -12.76 21.77 18.94
N VAL A 413 -12.02 22.82 18.60
CA VAL A 413 -10.71 23.12 19.21
C VAL A 413 -10.88 23.82 20.56
N SER A 414 -11.93 24.62 20.70
CA SER A 414 -12.26 25.39 21.91
C SER A 414 -13.76 25.34 22.20
N GLY A 415 -14.14 25.68 23.44
CA GLY A 415 -15.56 25.75 23.81
C GLY A 415 -16.33 26.77 22.96
N PHE A 416 -17.51 26.39 22.48
CA PHE A 416 -18.34 27.21 21.60
C PHE A 416 -19.62 27.65 22.31
N TYR A 417 -19.76 28.94 22.57
CA TYR A 417 -20.84 29.48 23.40
C TYR A 417 -22.16 29.67 22.63
N ALA A 418 -23.25 29.79 23.38
CA ALA A 418 -24.56 30.08 22.80
C ALA A 418 -24.53 31.43 22.06
N GLY A 419 -25.24 31.50 20.94
CA GLY A 419 -25.30 32.66 20.07
C GLY A 419 -26.73 33.15 19.84
N PRO A 420 -26.91 34.30 19.18
CA PRO A 420 -28.23 34.76 18.77
C PRO A 420 -28.86 33.81 17.74
N THR A 421 -30.17 33.63 17.84
CA THR A 421 -30.98 32.99 16.79
C THR A 421 -31.57 34.04 15.85
N SER A 422 -31.89 33.63 14.61
CA SER A 422 -32.56 34.47 13.60
C SER A 422 -31.79 35.72 13.11
N ARG A 423 -30.50 35.80 13.38
CA ARG A 423 -29.57 36.82 12.86
C ARG A 423 -28.16 36.25 12.85
N PHE A 424 -27.24 36.94 12.16
CA PHE A 424 -25.83 36.58 12.20
C PHE A 424 -25.26 36.68 13.62
N ASP A 425 -24.57 35.63 14.02
CA ASP A 425 -23.64 35.64 15.13
C ASP A 425 -22.28 36.14 14.61
N LEU A 426 -21.96 37.37 15.03
CA LEU A 426 -20.69 38.04 14.73
C LEU A 426 -19.75 38.07 15.95
N GLY A 427 -20.20 37.52 17.09
CA GLY A 427 -19.47 37.56 18.35
C GLY A 427 -18.67 36.28 18.62
N ASN A 428 -19.18 35.13 18.18
CA ASN A 428 -18.50 33.85 18.33
C ASN A 428 -17.63 33.52 17.10
N VAL A 429 -16.52 32.83 17.36
CA VAL A 429 -15.67 32.18 16.35
C VAL A 429 -15.74 30.68 16.60
N LEU A 430 -16.17 29.92 15.59
CA LEU A 430 -16.24 28.48 15.63
C LEU A 430 -14.91 27.92 15.10
N VAL A 431 -14.09 27.35 16.00
CA VAL A 431 -12.77 26.81 15.63
C VAL A 431 -12.84 25.29 15.55
N VAL A 432 -12.63 24.74 14.36
CA VAL A 432 -12.75 23.31 14.05
C VAL A 432 -11.42 22.75 13.56
N ASP A 433 -11.14 21.49 13.90
CA ASP A 433 -10.02 20.72 13.36
C ASP A 433 -10.55 19.51 12.59
N LEU A 434 -10.38 19.51 11.26
CA LEU A 434 -10.93 18.52 10.34
C LEU A 434 -9.90 17.44 10.01
N LEU A 435 -10.35 16.18 10.02
CA LEU A 435 -9.54 15.04 9.64
C LEU A 435 -9.24 14.99 8.13
N THR A 436 -10.10 15.58 7.29
CA THR A 436 -9.94 15.66 5.83
C THR A 436 -10.78 16.77 5.24
N GLY A 437 -10.43 17.15 4.01
CA GLY A 437 -11.18 18.13 3.22
C GLY A 437 -10.77 19.56 3.54
N THR A 438 -11.45 20.48 2.88
CA THR A 438 -11.25 21.92 3.07
C THR A 438 -12.60 22.62 3.26
N LEU A 439 -12.55 23.79 3.89
CA LEU A 439 -13.68 24.72 4.01
C LEU A 439 -13.33 26.02 3.31
N GLU A 440 -14.33 26.62 2.67
CA GLU A 440 -14.18 27.89 1.96
C GLU A 440 -15.28 28.87 2.36
N SER A 441 -15.00 30.16 2.23
CA SER A 441 -15.99 31.21 2.47
C SER A 441 -17.04 31.20 1.36
N VAL A 442 -18.29 31.47 1.73
CA VAL A 442 -19.43 31.45 0.80
C VAL A 442 -20.15 32.80 0.81
N THR A 443 -20.82 33.12 -0.30
CA THR A 443 -21.65 34.33 -0.36
C THR A 443 -22.89 34.20 0.53
N ASP A 444 -23.47 35.32 0.95
CA ASP A 444 -24.71 35.32 1.73
C ASP A 444 -25.86 34.57 0.97
N LEU A 445 -25.91 34.66 -0.36
CA LEU A 445 -26.92 33.96 -1.16
C LEU A 445 -26.78 32.43 -1.05
N THR A 446 -25.58 31.91 -1.23
CA THR A 446 -25.29 30.47 -1.09
C THR A 446 -25.45 29.99 0.34
N LEU A 447 -25.10 30.84 1.33
CA LEU A 447 -25.30 30.56 2.74
C LEU A 447 -26.79 30.40 3.06
N PHE A 448 -27.65 31.33 2.62
CA PHE A 448 -29.10 31.20 2.81
C PHE A 448 -29.70 30.03 2.03
N GLY A 449 -29.03 29.57 0.97
CA GLY A 449 -29.35 28.33 0.27
C GLY A 449 -28.96 27.03 1.00
N GLY A 450 -28.34 27.10 2.19
CA GLY A 450 -27.95 25.94 2.98
C GLY A 450 -26.46 25.57 2.93
N ALA A 451 -25.63 26.33 2.20
CA ALA A 451 -24.19 26.04 2.11
C ALA A 451 -23.48 26.19 3.46
N ASN A 452 -22.31 25.54 3.58
CA ASN A 452 -21.46 25.55 4.77
C ASN A 452 -22.17 25.15 6.07
N ALA A 453 -23.14 24.24 5.98
CA ALA A 453 -23.79 23.67 7.14
C ALA A 453 -22.86 22.66 7.85
N ILE A 454 -22.83 22.75 9.17
CA ILE A 454 -21.98 21.97 10.06
C ILE A 454 -22.81 21.55 11.26
N ALA A 455 -22.84 20.26 11.57
CA ALA A 455 -23.42 19.74 12.78
C ALA A 455 -22.36 19.67 13.90
N ILE A 456 -22.74 20.11 15.09
CA ILE A 456 -21.89 20.13 16.30
C ILE A 456 -22.61 19.32 17.38
N GLU A 457 -21.95 18.28 17.89
CA GLU A 457 -22.47 17.46 18.99
C GLU A 457 -22.28 18.18 20.33
N SER A 458 -23.23 19.02 20.73
CA SER A 458 -23.13 19.83 21.95
C SER A 458 -23.21 19.00 23.23
N ALA A 459 -23.89 17.85 23.15
CA ALA A 459 -23.92 16.76 24.12
C ALA A 459 -24.16 15.44 23.37
N THR A 460 -23.90 14.29 23.99
CA THR A 460 -24.07 12.98 23.34
C THR A 460 -25.43 12.83 22.66
N GLY A 461 -25.43 12.66 21.34
CA GLY A 461 -26.63 12.53 20.51
C GLY A 461 -27.41 13.84 20.25
N VAL A 462 -26.96 14.98 20.78
CA VAL A 462 -27.62 16.28 20.64
C VAL A 462 -26.81 17.17 19.70
N TRP A 463 -27.40 17.48 18.55
CA TRP A 463 -26.70 18.16 17.44
C TRP A 463 -27.26 19.57 17.19
N GLU A 464 -26.40 20.59 17.30
CA GLU A 464 -26.66 21.93 16.78
C GLU A 464 -26.24 21.99 15.30
N ILE A 465 -27.10 22.51 14.42
CA ILE A 465 -26.71 22.83 13.04
C ILE A 465 -26.35 24.31 12.96
N VAL A 466 -25.13 24.58 12.53
CA VAL A 466 -24.56 25.91 12.32
C VAL A 466 -24.19 26.07 10.85
N GLN A 467 -24.38 27.25 10.28
CA GLN A 467 -23.79 27.60 8.99
C GLN A 467 -22.76 28.72 9.15
N ALA A 468 -21.69 28.68 8.36
CA ALA A 468 -20.62 29.69 8.42
C ALA A 468 -20.44 30.41 7.08
N GLY A 469 -20.55 31.74 7.09
CA GLY A 469 -20.31 32.55 5.89
C GLY A 469 -18.83 32.73 5.56
N ALA A 470 -17.98 32.84 6.59
CA ALA A 470 -16.55 33.04 6.42
C ALA A 470 -15.76 31.89 7.03
N ALA A 471 -14.79 31.37 6.27
CA ALA A 471 -13.87 30.32 6.68
C ALA A 471 -12.42 30.74 6.42
N GLU A 472 -11.61 30.74 7.47
CA GLU A 472 -10.18 31.07 7.43
C GLU A 472 -9.37 29.85 7.88
N LEU A 473 -8.40 29.42 7.08
CA LEU A 473 -7.46 28.36 7.45
C LEU A 473 -6.40 28.92 8.40
N ILE A 474 -6.39 28.45 9.65
CA ILE A 474 -5.49 28.96 10.70
C ILE A 474 -4.28 28.05 10.95
N ALA A 475 -4.43 26.75 10.68
CA ALA A 475 -3.36 25.74 10.68
C ALA A 475 -3.75 24.59 9.74
N PRO A 476 -2.84 23.67 9.35
CA PRO A 476 -3.21 22.51 8.54
C PRO A 476 -4.38 21.73 9.17
N GLY A 477 -5.51 21.62 8.46
CA GLY A 477 -6.74 20.97 8.95
C GLY A 477 -7.63 21.83 9.85
N GLN A 478 -7.13 22.96 10.37
CA GLN A 478 -7.81 23.78 11.36
C GLN A 478 -8.37 25.08 10.77
N TYR A 479 -9.65 25.34 11.01
CA TYR A 479 -10.38 26.48 10.45
C TYR A 479 -11.03 27.34 11.54
N GLY A 480 -10.89 28.65 11.42
CA GLY A 480 -11.68 29.64 12.14
C GLY A 480 -12.88 30.06 11.30
N LEU A 481 -14.09 29.79 11.81
CA LEU A 481 -15.34 30.06 11.13
C LEU A 481 -16.07 31.22 11.81
N THR A 482 -16.52 32.19 11.02
CA THR A 482 -17.21 33.39 11.50
C THR A 482 -18.42 33.72 10.64
N ARG A 483 -19.19 34.74 11.06
CA ARG A 483 -20.46 35.14 10.42
C ARG A 483 -21.43 33.97 10.41
N LEU A 484 -21.78 33.50 11.60
CA LEU A 484 -22.48 32.22 11.79
C LEU A 484 -24.00 32.41 11.78
N LEU A 485 -24.72 31.44 11.21
CA LEU A 485 -26.16 31.27 11.44
C LEU A 485 -26.35 30.08 12.38
N ARG A 486 -26.95 30.33 13.53
CA ARG A 486 -27.02 29.39 14.65
C ARG A 486 -28.36 28.64 14.67
N GLY A 487 -28.36 27.42 15.23
CA GLY A 487 -29.58 26.65 15.51
C GLY A 487 -30.46 26.39 14.29
N GLN A 488 -29.87 26.20 13.13
CA GLN A 488 -30.59 25.99 11.88
C GLN A 488 -31.47 24.74 11.95
N ARG A 489 -32.55 24.72 11.16
CA ARG A 489 -33.52 23.61 11.16
C ARG A 489 -34.09 23.26 12.54
N GLY A 490 -34.35 24.26 13.38
CA GLY A 490 -35.01 24.07 14.67
C GLY A 490 -34.10 23.51 15.77
N THR A 491 -32.79 23.56 15.59
CA THR A 491 -31.80 23.06 16.55
C THR A 491 -31.39 24.10 17.61
N GLU A 492 -32.18 25.16 17.81
CA GLU A 492 -31.84 26.22 18.77
C GLU A 492 -31.78 25.70 20.21
N GLY A 493 -32.57 24.67 20.54
CA GLY A 493 -32.53 24.01 21.85
C GLY A 493 -31.31 23.11 22.06
N ALA A 494 -30.57 22.79 20.99
CA ALA A 494 -29.36 21.99 21.02
C ALA A 494 -28.09 22.83 21.21
N MET A 495 -28.19 24.17 21.28
CA MET A 495 -27.03 25.02 21.51
C MET A 495 -26.40 24.75 22.88
N GLY A 496 -25.12 24.36 22.88
CA GLY A 496 -24.32 24.30 24.10
C GLY A 496 -23.96 25.70 24.61
N ASN A 497 -23.74 25.84 25.91
CA ASN A 497 -23.27 27.09 26.51
C ASN A 497 -22.21 26.87 27.60
N PRO A 498 -20.97 26.51 27.22
CA PRO A 498 -20.49 26.21 25.86
C PRO A 498 -20.76 24.76 25.43
N ALA A 499 -20.80 24.50 24.13
CA ALA A 499 -20.47 23.17 23.60
C ALA A 499 -18.97 22.93 23.86
N PRO A 500 -18.59 21.77 24.43
CA PRO A 500 -17.23 21.56 24.93
C PRO A 500 -16.19 21.46 23.82
N ALA A 501 -14.94 21.84 24.13
CA ALA A 501 -13.81 21.50 23.28
C ALA A 501 -13.70 19.97 23.15
N GLY A 502 -13.34 19.48 21.97
CA GLY A 502 -13.37 18.05 21.62
C GLY A 502 -14.73 17.54 21.17
N ALA A 503 -15.80 18.35 21.20
CA ALA A 503 -17.09 17.97 20.63
C ALA A 503 -16.96 17.63 19.14
N ARG A 504 -17.66 16.60 18.70
CA ARG A 504 -17.64 16.12 17.32
C ARG A 504 -18.29 17.13 16.39
N VAL A 505 -17.68 17.29 15.22
CA VAL A 505 -18.11 18.20 14.17
C VAL A 505 -18.21 17.43 12.86
N VAL A 506 -19.31 17.62 12.13
CA VAL A 506 -19.50 17.02 10.81
C VAL A 506 -19.98 18.08 9.83
N VAL A 507 -19.29 18.22 8.71
CA VAL A 507 -19.77 19.07 7.61
C VAL A 507 -20.92 18.37 6.92
N LEU A 508 -22.06 19.05 6.78
CA LEU A 508 -23.28 18.49 6.20
C LEU A 508 -23.27 18.69 4.68
N ASP A 509 -22.98 17.62 3.94
CA ASP A 509 -22.91 17.59 2.49
C ASP A 509 -23.34 16.21 1.95
N GLU A 510 -23.13 15.97 0.65
CA GLU A 510 -23.45 14.72 -0.04
C GLU A 510 -22.58 13.51 0.39
N SER A 511 -21.60 13.69 1.30
CA SER A 511 -20.79 12.59 1.82
C SER A 511 -21.47 11.80 2.95
N LEU A 512 -22.57 12.32 3.50
CA LEU A 512 -23.39 11.65 4.49
C LEU A 512 -24.36 10.68 3.80
N ALA A 513 -24.53 9.49 4.36
CA ALA A 513 -25.48 8.52 3.85
C ALA A 513 -26.69 8.42 4.80
N PRO A 514 -27.95 8.50 4.30
CA PRO A 514 -29.12 8.26 5.13
C PRO A 514 -29.23 6.77 5.46
N LEU A 515 -29.56 6.45 6.71
CA LEU A 515 -29.80 5.08 7.15
C LEU A 515 -31.23 4.65 6.77
N PRO A 516 -31.41 3.52 6.06
CA PRO A 516 -32.72 3.07 5.60
C PRO A 516 -33.51 2.38 6.73
N ILE A 517 -33.83 3.13 7.78
CA ILE A 517 -34.61 2.67 8.94
C ILE A 517 -36.10 2.81 8.62
N ALA A 518 -36.90 1.82 9.00
CA ALA A 518 -38.36 1.89 8.88
C ALA A 518 -38.96 2.67 10.06
N GLU A 519 -40.11 3.32 9.84
CA GLU A 519 -40.79 4.08 10.91
C GLU A 519 -41.20 3.20 12.12
N ALA A 520 -41.43 1.91 11.90
CA ALA A 520 -41.74 0.95 12.96
C ALA A 520 -40.56 0.66 13.90
N ASP A 521 -39.33 0.92 13.47
CA ASP A 521 -38.10 0.64 14.24
C ASP A 521 -37.59 1.86 15.02
N LEU A 522 -38.30 2.99 14.94
CA LEU A 522 -37.97 4.21 15.67
C LEU A 522 -38.15 4.01 17.19
N GLY A 523 -37.22 4.57 17.97
CA GLY A 523 -37.18 4.45 19.43
C GLY A 523 -36.65 3.11 19.95
N ILE A 524 -36.30 2.18 19.07
CA ILE A 524 -35.72 0.88 19.44
C ILE A 524 -34.19 1.01 19.51
N PRO A 525 -33.53 0.61 20.60
CA PRO A 525 -32.08 0.58 20.66
C PRO A 525 -31.53 -0.59 19.82
N TRP A 526 -30.60 -0.28 18.91
CA TRP A 526 -29.92 -1.25 18.06
C TRP A 526 -28.41 -1.29 18.33
N ASN A 527 -27.81 -2.46 18.09
CA ASN A 527 -26.36 -2.61 18.04
C ASN A 527 -25.91 -2.45 16.58
N TRP A 528 -24.90 -1.62 16.36
CA TRP A 528 -24.40 -1.26 15.03
C TRP A 528 -22.96 -1.72 14.86
N ARG A 529 -22.61 -2.12 13.64
CA ARG A 529 -21.21 -2.37 13.23
C ARG A 529 -20.92 -1.68 11.92
N ILE A 530 -19.87 -0.86 11.88
CA ILE A 530 -19.49 -0.06 10.72
C ILE A 530 -18.02 -0.32 10.38
N GLY A 531 -17.73 -0.70 9.14
CA GLY A 531 -16.37 -1.07 8.72
C GLY A 531 -16.25 -1.28 7.21
N PRO A 532 -15.05 -1.65 6.71
CA PRO A 532 -14.80 -1.87 5.29
C PRO A 532 -15.71 -2.96 4.70
N ALA A 533 -16.42 -2.65 3.60
CA ALA A 533 -17.33 -3.61 2.96
C ALA A 533 -16.61 -4.85 2.38
N SER A 534 -15.30 -4.73 2.12
CA SER A 534 -14.44 -5.83 1.65
C SER A 534 -14.05 -6.83 2.75
N ARG A 535 -14.45 -6.58 4.01
CA ARG A 535 -14.16 -7.43 5.17
C ARG A 535 -15.45 -7.96 5.81
N PRO A 536 -15.42 -9.16 6.42
CA PRO A 536 -16.57 -9.68 7.15
C PRO A 536 -16.87 -8.85 8.41
N VAL A 537 -18.13 -8.78 8.82
CA VAL A 537 -18.60 -7.98 9.99
C VAL A 537 -17.93 -8.34 11.33
N SER A 538 -17.29 -9.52 11.40
CA SER A 538 -16.52 -10.00 12.55
C SER A 538 -15.06 -9.55 12.56
N ASP A 539 -14.56 -8.93 11.49
CA ASP A 539 -13.20 -8.44 11.36
C ASP A 539 -12.93 -7.30 12.37
N GLU A 540 -11.71 -7.20 12.86
CA GLU A 540 -11.30 -6.21 13.88
C GLU A 540 -11.42 -4.76 13.40
N THR A 541 -11.54 -4.55 12.08
CA THR A 541 -11.75 -3.23 11.47
C THR A 541 -13.15 -2.66 11.66
N TYR A 542 -14.14 -3.44 12.12
CA TYR A 542 -15.49 -2.96 12.38
C TYR A 542 -15.61 -2.30 13.76
N VAL A 543 -16.16 -1.08 13.80
CA VAL A 543 -16.48 -0.37 15.06
C VAL A 543 -17.89 -0.71 15.50
N ALA A 544 -18.03 -1.13 16.75
CA ALA A 544 -19.32 -1.37 17.39
C ALA A 544 -19.86 -0.10 18.06
N GLN A 545 -21.14 0.21 17.86
CA GLN A 545 -21.81 1.36 18.48
C GLN A 545 -23.23 1.01 18.89
N ALA A 546 -23.73 1.63 19.95
CA ALA A 546 -25.15 1.60 20.30
C ALA A 546 -25.79 2.92 19.86
N PHE A 547 -26.92 2.84 19.17
CA PHE A 547 -27.64 4.02 18.69
C PHE A 547 -29.13 3.72 18.57
N THR A 548 -29.94 4.67 19.05
CA THR A 548 -31.40 4.62 19.03
C THR A 548 -31.90 5.76 18.12
N PRO A 549 -32.51 5.46 16.97
CA PRO A 549 -33.14 6.46 16.12
C PRO A 549 -34.35 7.08 16.85
N GLU A 550 -34.29 8.36 17.22
CA GLU A 550 -35.38 9.09 17.91
C GLU A 550 -36.26 9.90 16.95
N CYS A 551 -35.91 9.94 15.66
CA CYS A 551 -36.69 10.55 14.60
C CYS A 551 -36.76 12.09 14.71
N ILE A 552 -35.60 12.74 14.92
CA ILE A 552 -35.51 14.19 15.15
C ILE A 552 -36.11 14.98 13.99
N GLY A 553 -35.98 14.53 12.74
CA GLY A 553 -36.56 15.21 11.59
C GLY A 553 -38.10 15.18 11.49
N LEU A 554 -38.79 14.33 12.25
CA LEU A 554 -40.26 14.39 12.38
C LEU A 554 -40.73 15.25 13.56
N ARG A 555 -39.82 15.69 14.44
CA ARG A 555 -40.16 16.50 15.61
C ARG A 555 -40.60 17.92 15.20
N PRO A 556 -41.83 18.36 15.55
CA PRO A 556 -42.24 19.73 15.30
C PRO A 556 -41.29 20.74 15.96
N PHE A 557 -41.00 21.84 15.26
CA PHE A 557 -40.16 22.92 15.79
C PHE A 557 -40.86 23.65 16.94
N SER A 558 -40.07 24.31 17.79
CA SER A 558 -40.62 25.17 18.85
C SER A 558 -41.36 26.36 18.23
N VAL A 559 -42.44 26.82 18.88
CA VAL A 559 -43.18 27.99 18.40
C VAL A 559 -42.37 29.29 18.53
N ALA A 560 -42.73 30.33 17.77
CA ALA A 560 -42.07 31.63 17.77
C ALA A 560 -42.97 32.75 18.31
N HIS A 561 -42.36 33.93 18.54
CA HIS A 561 -43.06 35.18 18.81
C HIS A 561 -44.18 35.12 19.85
N VAL A 562 -43.95 34.44 20.99
CA VAL A 562 -44.90 34.42 22.11
C VAL A 562 -45.16 35.84 22.59
N GLU A 563 -46.42 36.28 22.55
CA GLU A 563 -46.79 37.65 22.90
C GLU A 563 -46.53 37.92 24.39
N GLN A 564 -45.84 39.02 24.68
CA GLN A 564 -45.59 39.47 26.04
C GLN A 564 -46.78 40.30 26.58
N PRO A 565 -47.38 39.91 27.73
CA PRO A 565 -48.57 40.57 28.27
C PRO A 565 -48.41 42.06 28.56
N TRP A 566 -47.24 42.47 29.07
CA TRP A 566 -46.94 43.88 29.36
C TRP A 566 -47.02 44.83 28.15
N ARG A 567 -47.04 44.31 26.91
CA ARG A 567 -47.10 45.13 25.69
C ARG A 567 -48.49 45.69 25.37
N LYS A 568 -49.55 45.21 26.02
CA LYS A 568 -50.93 45.64 25.78
C LYS A 568 -51.59 46.00 27.13
N PRO A 569 -52.40 47.08 27.21
CA PRO A 569 -53.19 47.35 28.41
C PRO A 569 -54.09 46.16 28.75
N ARG A 570 -54.03 45.67 29.99
CA ARG A 570 -54.77 44.48 30.42
C ARG A 570 -55.76 44.80 31.54
N SER A 571 -56.97 44.25 31.42
CA SER A 571 -57.94 44.13 32.51
C SER A 571 -57.69 42.84 33.29
N LEU A 572 -57.77 42.89 34.62
CA LEU A 572 -57.70 41.69 35.46
C LEU A 572 -58.77 40.67 35.02
N GLY A 573 -58.38 39.40 34.89
CA GLY A 573 -59.26 38.34 34.36
C GLY A 573 -58.51 37.30 33.54
N ASP A 574 -59.16 36.75 32.51
CA ASP A 574 -58.57 35.72 31.63
C ASP A 574 -57.29 36.21 30.94
N LEU A 575 -56.31 35.31 30.77
CA LEU A 575 -55.10 35.55 30.00
C LEU A 575 -55.19 34.77 28.68
N THR A 576 -55.15 35.46 27.54
CA THR A 576 -54.91 34.79 26.25
C THR A 576 -53.43 34.78 25.93
N ILE A 577 -52.85 33.58 25.89
CA ILE A 577 -51.47 33.34 25.46
C ILE A 577 -51.50 33.14 23.94
N ARG A 578 -50.68 33.88 23.19
CA ARG A 578 -50.60 33.81 21.72
C ARG A 578 -49.16 33.60 21.25
N TRP A 579 -48.98 32.91 20.13
CA TRP A 579 -47.70 32.64 19.50
C TRP A 579 -47.83 32.56 17.98
N THR A 580 -46.71 32.37 17.29
CA THR A 580 -46.65 32.12 15.84
C THR A 580 -46.18 30.68 15.60
N ARG A 581 -46.88 29.96 14.72
CA ARG A 581 -46.50 28.60 14.30
C ARG A 581 -45.16 28.62 13.55
N ARG A 582 -44.36 27.58 13.75
CA ARG A 582 -43.20 27.27 12.90
C ARG A 582 -43.47 25.96 12.17
N SER A 583 -42.83 25.77 11.03
CA SER A 583 -42.94 24.52 10.27
C SER A 583 -41.56 23.96 10.00
N ARG A 584 -41.45 22.63 10.05
CA ARG A 584 -40.24 21.88 9.69
C ARG A 584 -40.16 21.56 8.20
N ALA A 585 -41.22 21.83 7.44
CA ALA A 585 -41.24 21.59 6.00
C ALA A 585 -40.14 22.43 5.30
N LEU A 586 -39.44 21.82 4.35
CA LEU A 586 -38.35 22.47 3.63
C LEU A 586 -38.82 23.71 2.85
N ALA A 587 -40.07 23.71 2.39
CA ALA A 587 -40.71 24.83 1.69
C ALA A 587 -41.24 25.94 2.63
N ALA A 588 -41.05 25.83 3.96
CA ALA A 588 -41.58 26.79 4.93
C ALA A 588 -41.02 28.22 4.79
N ASP A 589 -39.83 28.35 4.18
CA ASP A 589 -39.19 29.65 3.94
C ASP A 589 -39.63 30.32 2.61
N SER A 590 -40.56 29.70 1.87
CA SER A 590 -41.08 30.25 0.62
C SER A 590 -42.08 31.37 0.86
N TRP A 591 -41.87 32.52 0.20
CA TRP A 591 -42.78 33.67 0.19
C TRP A 591 -43.89 33.57 -0.87
N GLY A 592 -43.91 32.49 -1.65
CA GLY A 592 -44.91 32.31 -2.72
C GLY A 592 -46.26 31.77 -2.25
N GLY A 593 -46.33 31.18 -1.06
CA GLY A 593 -47.55 30.59 -0.50
C GLY A 593 -48.44 31.61 0.20
N LEU A 594 -49.74 31.29 0.31
CA LEU A 594 -50.71 32.08 1.11
C LEU A 594 -50.50 31.92 2.62
N GLU A 595 -50.02 30.75 3.05
CA GLU A 595 -49.80 30.38 4.45
C GLU A 595 -48.61 29.42 4.50
N VAL A 596 -47.87 29.41 5.62
CA VAL A 596 -46.73 28.50 5.82
C VAL A 596 -47.24 27.05 5.80
N PRO A 597 -46.63 26.10 5.08
CA PRO A 597 -47.07 24.70 5.07
C PRO A 597 -47.15 24.10 6.48
N LEU A 598 -48.18 23.30 6.76
CA LEU A 598 -48.26 22.45 7.94
C LEU A 598 -47.66 21.08 7.60
N ALA A 599 -46.70 20.61 8.38
CA ALA A 599 -46.00 19.34 8.14
C ALA A 599 -46.60 18.16 8.95
N GLU A 600 -47.74 18.43 9.59
CA GLU A 600 -48.47 17.58 10.52
C GLU A 600 -49.91 17.44 10.02
N GLU A 601 -50.59 16.34 10.34
CA GLU A 601 -51.95 16.06 9.84
C GLU A 601 -52.98 17.09 10.34
N LEU A 602 -52.76 17.61 11.55
CA LEU A 602 -53.62 18.58 12.22
C LEU A 602 -52.77 19.57 13.01
N GLU A 603 -53.19 20.83 13.04
CA GLU A 603 -52.57 21.84 13.90
C GLU A 603 -53.07 21.68 15.34
N ALA A 604 -52.16 21.33 16.25
CA ALA A 604 -52.47 21.14 17.66
C ALA A 604 -51.29 21.55 18.56
N TYR A 605 -51.61 22.05 19.75
CA TYR A 605 -50.62 22.51 20.73
C TYR A 605 -50.98 22.14 22.16
N GLU A 606 -49.96 22.02 23.00
CA GLU A 606 -50.06 21.99 24.45
C GLU A 606 -49.25 23.11 25.08
N VAL A 607 -49.85 23.78 26.07
CA VAL A 607 -49.22 24.82 26.89
C VAL A 607 -49.14 24.34 28.32
N GLU A 608 -47.93 24.10 28.80
CA GLU A 608 -47.66 23.85 30.21
C GLU A 608 -47.56 25.18 30.96
N ILE A 609 -48.37 25.33 32.01
CA ILE A 609 -48.28 26.40 32.99
C ILE A 609 -47.39 25.91 34.14
N LEU A 610 -46.27 26.59 34.37
CA LEU A 610 -45.28 26.18 35.36
C LEU A 610 -45.35 27.00 36.63
N HIS A 611 -44.95 26.39 37.74
CA HIS A 611 -44.57 27.07 38.97
C HIS A 611 -43.24 26.49 39.46
N GLY A 612 -42.14 27.21 39.26
CA GLY A 612 -40.81 26.64 39.33
C GLY A 612 -40.65 25.52 38.29
N ALA A 613 -40.18 24.34 38.71
CA ALA A 613 -40.05 23.19 37.82
C ALA A 613 -41.34 22.37 37.63
N ALA A 614 -42.38 22.62 38.44
CA ALA A 614 -43.60 21.81 38.46
C ALA A 614 -44.62 22.29 37.42
N VAL A 615 -45.17 21.35 36.64
CA VAL A 615 -46.31 21.61 35.75
C VAL A 615 -47.58 21.66 36.59
N LYS A 616 -48.22 22.84 36.65
CA LYS A 616 -49.48 23.05 37.36
C LYS A 616 -50.69 22.73 36.49
N ARG A 617 -50.59 23.00 35.20
CA ARG A 617 -51.68 22.82 34.25
C ARG A 617 -51.15 22.60 32.84
N VAL A 618 -51.90 21.82 32.06
CA VAL A 618 -51.71 21.69 30.61
C VAL A 618 -52.96 22.22 29.92
N LEU A 619 -52.81 23.13 28.97
CA LEU A 619 -53.89 23.65 28.13
C LEU A 619 -53.69 23.13 26.71
N SER A 620 -54.68 22.44 26.16
CA SER A 620 -54.67 21.95 24.77
C SER A 620 -55.48 22.87 23.86
N THR A 621 -54.98 23.13 22.66
CA THR A 621 -55.65 24.00 21.67
C THR A 621 -55.33 23.57 20.24
N ALA A 622 -56.26 23.79 19.32
CA ALA A 622 -56.09 23.57 17.87
C ALA A 622 -55.77 24.86 17.11
N THR A 623 -55.40 25.93 17.82
CA THR A 623 -55.07 27.24 17.26
C THR A 623 -53.81 27.79 17.92
N THR A 624 -53.23 28.85 17.36
CA THR A 624 -52.05 29.54 17.89
C THR A 624 -52.30 30.37 19.16
N SER A 625 -53.34 30.02 19.92
CA SER A 625 -53.65 30.66 21.19
C SER A 625 -54.32 29.72 22.20
N ALA A 626 -54.04 29.95 23.48
CA ALA A 626 -54.65 29.26 24.61
C ALA A 626 -55.15 30.27 25.65
N VAL A 627 -56.29 29.99 26.27
CA VAL A 627 -56.86 30.84 27.32
C VAL A 627 -56.59 30.25 28.70
N TYR A 628 -55.83 30.97 29.51
CA TYR A 628 -55.62 30.69 30.91
C TYR A 628 -56.62 31.51 31.75
N THR A 629 -57.77 30.90 32.02
CA THR A 629 -58.92 31.58 32.64
C THR A 629 -58.61 32.10 34.04
N ALA A 630 -59.38 33.10 34.49
CA ALA A 630 -59.30 33.64 35.84
C ALA A 630 -59.48 32.56 36.91
N ALA A 631 -60.40 31.61 36.70
CA ALA A 631 -60.60 30.48 37.60
C ALA A 631 -59.37 29.56 37.65
N HIS A 632 -58.74 29.27 36.51
CA HIS A 632 -57.51 28.49 36.48
C HIS A 632 -56.34 29.20 37.17
N GLN A 633 -56.20 30.52 36.98
CA GLN A 633 -55.20 31.33 37.68
C GLN A 633 -55.35 31.24 39.20
N ILE A 634 -56.57 31.42 39.71
CA ILE A 634 -56.85 31.34 41.15
C ILE A 634 -56.61 29.92 41.68
N ALA A 635 -56.99 28.89 40.93
CA ALA A 635 -56.78 27.50 41.35
C ALA A 635 -55.29 27.11 41.42
N ASP A 636 -54.48 27.57 40.47
CA ASP A 636 -53.08 27.16 40.37
C ASP A 636 -52.13 28.04 41.19
N ARG A 637 -52.47 29.33 41.37
CA ARG A 637 -51.62 30.34 42.03
C ARG A 637 -52.25 31.04 43.24
N GLY A 638 -53.54 30.87 43.50
CA GLY A 638 -54.25 31.53 44.60
C GLY A 638 -54.71 32.96 44.32
N ALA A 639 -54.27 33.58 43.22
CA ALA A 639 -54.63 34.94 42.81
C ALA A 639 -54.56 35.11 41.28
N LEU A 640 -55.15 36.20 40.78
CA LEU A 640 -55.02 36.59 39.38
C LEU A 640 -53.64 37.19 39.10
N LEU A 641 -53.14 37.00 37.88
CA LEU A 641 -51.90 37.63 37.40
C LEU A 641 -52.07 39.15 37.32
N GLY A 642 -51.17 39.89 37.98
CA GLY A 642 -51.16 41.36 38.00
C GLY A 642 -49.78 41.96 37.70
N PRO A 643 -49.67 43.30 37.62
CA PRO A 643 -48.40 43.97 37.35
C PRO A 643 -47.28 43.55 38.30
N GLY A 644 -46.13 43.17 37.75
CA GLY A 644 -44.97 42.67 38.49
C GLY A 644 -44.93 41.14 38.69
N ASP A 645 -46.00 40.41 38.32
CA ASP A 645 -45.97 38.94 38.28
C ASP A 645 -45.17 38.42 37.08
N THR A 646 -44.71 37.18 37.20
CA THR A 646 -44.19 36.38 36.10
C THR A 646 -44.93 35.05 35.97
N LEU A 647 -44.95 34.51 34.76
CA LEU A 647 -45.48 33.17 34.48
C LEU A 647 -44.55 32.43 33.51
N ASP A 648 -43.95 31.35 33.99
CA ASP A 648 -43.18 30.45 33.14
C ASP A 648 -44.12 29.50 32.41
N ILE A 649 -43.94 29.38 31.10
CA ILE A 649 -44.71 28.48 30.26
C ILE A 649 -43.81 27.67 29.32
N ARG A 650 -44.28 26.48 28.94
CA ARG A 650 -43.75 25.73 27.80
C ARG A 650 -44.84 25.51 26.77
N ILE A 651 -44.54 25.82 25.52
CA ILE A 651 -45.47 25.60 24.42
C ILE A 651 -44.89 24.55 23.48
N PHE A 652 -45.68 23.54 23.15
CA PHE A 652 -45.35 22.46 22.25
C PHE A 652 -46.33 22.44 21.09
N GLN A 653 -45.84 22.36 19.86
CA GLN A 653 -46.63 21.87 18.74
C GLN A 653 -46.65 20.34 18.78
N LEU A 654 -47.80 19.75 18.48
CA LEU A 654 -47.98 18.30 18.52
C LEU A 654 -47.85 17.69 17.12
N SER A 655 -47.32 16.47 17.09
CA SER A 655 -47.34 15.54 15.97
C SER A 655 -48.14 14.31 16.37
N ALA A 656 -48.95 13.77 15.46
CA ALA A 656 -49.64 12.51 15.70
C ALA A 656 -48.67 11.32 15.84
N LEU A 657 -47.48 11.41 15.21
CA LEU A 657 -46.51 10.33 15.15
C LEU A 657 -45.50 10.37 16.31
N VAL A 658 -44.94 11.54 16.62
CA VAL A 658 -43.90 11.68 17.67
C VAL A 658 -44.36 12.41 18.93
N GLY A 659 -45.63 12.83 19.00
CA GLY A 659 -46.18 13.53 20.15
C GLY A 659 -45.67 14.97 20.27
N ARG A 660 -45.11 15.35 21.42
CA ARG A 660 -44.67 16.73 21.69
C ARG A 660 -43.40 17.09 20.91
N GLY A 661 -43.46 18.21 20.18
CA GLY A 661 -42.32 18.81 19.50
C GLY A 661 -41.26 19.41 20.44
N ALA A 662 -40.40 20.26 19.90
CA ALA A 662 -39.42 21.00 20.69
C ALA A 662 -40.13 22.07 21.55
N PRO A 663 -39.82 22.18 22.86
CA PRO A 663 -40.46 23.16 23.73
C PRO A 663 -40.03 24.57 23.40
N LYS A 664 -40.99 25.50 23.37
CA LYS A 664 -40.70 26.92 23.55
C LYS A 664 -40.86 27.30 25.01
N LEU A 665 -39.74 27.50 25.71
CA LEU A 665 -39.73 28.01 27.09
C LEU A 665 -39.73 29.54 27.08
N VAL A 666 -40.71 30.14 27.75
CA VAL A 666 -40.83 31.61 27.86
C VAL A 666 -41.36 31.98 29.24
N THR A 667 -40.77 33.02 29.84
CA THR A 667 -41.34 33.72 30.99
C THR A 667 -42.16 34.90 30.48
N LEU A 668 -43.47 34.87 30.74
CA LEU A 668 -44.36 36.00 30.52
C LEU A 668 -44.23 36.97 31.69
N THR A 669 -44.11 38.27 31.40
CA THR A 669 -44.06 39.33 32.42
C THR A 669 -45.30 40.22 32.33
N PHE A 670 -45.83 40.61 33.47
CA PHE A 670 -47.11 41.32 33.60
C PHE A 670 -46.96 42.76 34.07
#